data_AF-A0A7T4YKA2-F1
#
_entry.id   AF-A0A7T4YKA2-F1
#
_cell.length_a   1.000
_cell.length_b   1.000
_cell.length_c   1.000
_cell.angle_alpha   90.00
_cell.angle_beta   90.00
_cell.angle_gamma   90.00
#
_symmetry.space_group_name_H-M   'P 1'
#
loop_
_entity.id
_entity.type
_entity.pdbx_description
1 polymer ?
#
loop_
_entity_poly.entity_id
_entity_poly.type
_entity_poly.pdbx_seq_one_letter_code
_entity_poly.pdbx_strand_id
1 'polypeptide(L)'
;MKQIINQLKSIREIGRWLLIMRMLLWWGMFIIFIVLLLGTLDYWLVLPTWIRLCILLCIIAIYALGISSRFRHLLRFQPRLEDIALHAENHIVSLKGKLASAVGLWLRDKKDSNRITKQLCFNLSKEVISKMHGKSLIGLVNLAEVRKSLWGMFFAIATLSLVFILTPRWLGTATSRWLLPFGKAKWPQKVYIQDLTKQKIYAIGSPLHFTAGIEKGFSDQMRVRMHYRIEDTHGKSLSSWETVLMNQQGFLRATLEHQQVKIEWGFVEPINNNSFQKKLNSSEVMLPKFEKTVQIDLENIDFSTDDNINSELAINYWFESADDRTENSIIALTEKPAVNSISLKITPPKYATDLLKDQEVVLHDQLYQSSIDDLKTILQFSQLEVTVKANKKLNEQSQQNIYPGFGSNNDLIFTRVHNKSNSLDMLKWVITQDVVSTINLQDEMGIFNRDDYVLDFKTHHDENPEIQISAPKTDLAVLSQAVIPIEIIAQDDVGLKSLSVKVNAPIKNSGGESVRQDDLLAHENLQVNSSSLKTELNLENYNLQVGDYIQVYGIAIDVFEVNGKTHPETRSLTRTLRIVDQVTLTNLLRKDISLIRQHAIRAERQQRQQLDQPLDENKQKSITKRINRMQKMLDETNTKIKQNKLEDSVLKELLNNAEQLLSNAQGSSEQIKAIHQNNDNKKHMTNVVDKLGQLIHVLSQGKSVSDLQMRLKQIEAIQRSLQNDTRQLLPKTIGRTEGELDPNTKKEMKEIANRQQELSNQTENMLEQMQKTIEQMKQSEKESDHTAGEAMKQAADIAQKQGLNEKMKDAAQHIDNNKLSQAGSKQSDAVSVMSQMMGALNDRKKIKAQMLARKLKELVDQLEQLVKDQESELKILHQANDIQNLEHDMVLLRRRTMAAGNLVSKSKNIDKNPPLKSVFQILKNAGQKQGEAIFSLRSSNKDIAVIAEERSLSLLEEAVRLAKEAIERGQLQQLIEEREELINQYRELAENQRDIQDETKLIQDQKIQGRKARSKYISLAKSQNEIRQAANKLSEKVKNNTVFIYEHNRIDQDSQNIQSMLRKGRAQDNDNNVVDVQEDIADSLVMMADVLEMQNEESKFALSQGGSNAGGSGSAGSQQPKMIPPVAELRLLRAMQIGLNLQTKKMNESNSKNTKQAELLSQRQSDLADLSKAMLKKMQQNSNQKMTAPIEQKTDKPNIDEKVTGDIRS
;
A
#
# COMPACT_ATOMS: atom_id res chain seq x y z
N MET A 1 -95.16 -70.50 33.13
CA MET A 1 -94.03 -69.62 33.52
C MET A 1 -93.29 -70.04 34.79
N LYS A 2 -93.92 -70.14 35.98
CA LYS A 2 -93.25 -70.49 37.26
C LYS A 2 -92.30 -71.70 37.17
N GLN A 3 -92.68 -72.75 36.45
CA GLN A 3 -91.86 -73.94 36.24
C GLN A 3 -90.54 -73.66 35.50
N ILE A 4 -90.59 -72.85 34.45
CA ILE A 4 -89.43 -72.55 33.59
C ILE A 4 -88.35 -71.81 34.39
N ILE A 5 -88.76 -70.87 35.25
CA ILE A 5 -87.84 -70.13 36.14
C ILE A 5 -87.16 -71.05 37.15
N ASN A 6 -87.91 -72.00 37.74
CA ASN A 6 -87.33 -72.95 38.68
C ASN A 6 -86.25 -73.83 38.03
N GLN A 7 -86.42 -74.24 36.77
CA GLN A 7 -85.42 -75.03 36.06
C GLN A 7 -84.09 -74.27 35.87
N LEU A 8 -84.14 -72.98 35.54
CA LEU A 8 -82.94 -72.14 35.42
C LEU A 8 -82.13 -72.05 36.73
N LYS A 9 -82.81 -72.05 37.89
CA LYS A 9 -82.15 -72.03 39.20
C LYS A 9 -81.41 -73.32 39.54
N SER A 10 -81.96 -74.48 39.25
CA SER A 10 -81.32 -75.78 39.56
C SER A 10 -80.04 -76.00 38.76
N ILE A 11 -80.03 -75.55 37.50
CA ILE A 11 -78.85 -75.62 36.61
C ILE A 11 -77.65 -74.87 37.21
N ARG A 12 -77.90 -73.78 37.93
CA ARG A 12 -76.87 -73.00 38.63
C ARG A 12 -76.20 -73.76 39.80
N GLU A 13 -76.91 -74.62 40.53
CA GLU A 13 -76.36 -75.32 41.71
C GLU A 13 -75.63 -76.64 41.40
N ILE A 14 -76.17 -77.47 40.49
CA ILE A 14 -75.50 -78.71 40.03
C ILE A 14 -74.16 -78.36 39.36
N GLY A 15 -74.15 -77.23 38.64
CA GLY A 15 -72.94 -76.66 38.07
C GLY A 15 -71.86 -76.39 39.13
N ARG A 16 -72.21 -76.23 40.40
CA ARG A 16 -71.28 -75.94 41.49
C ARG A 16 -70.68 -77.20 42.15
N TRP A 17 -71.45 -78.28 42.36
CA TRP A 17 -71.04 -79.45 43.20
C TRP A 17 -70.17 -80.49 42.49
N LEU A 18 -70.52 -80.88 41.26
CA LEU A 18 -69.65 -81.70 40.38
C LEU A 18 -68.22 -81.13 40.30
N LEU A 19 -68.09 -79.81 40.44
CA LEU A 19 -66.83 -79.12 40.32
C LEU A 19 -65.91 -79.23 41.54
N ILE A 20 -66.42 -79.37 42.76
CA ILE A 20 -65.55 -79.62 43.91
C ILE A 20 -64.84 -80.97 43.74
N MET A 21 -65.57 -81.99 43.31
CA MET A 21 -65.02 -83.31 43.02
C MET A 21 -64.00 -83.29 41.89
N ARG A 22 -64.24 -82.50 40.85
CA ARG A 22 -63.24 -82.26 39.79
C ARG A 22 -61.97 -81.66 40.36
N MET A 23 -62.06 -80.67 41.25
CA MET A 23 -60.90 -80.00 41.83
C MET A 23 -59.95 -81.01 42.50
N LEU A 24 -60.47 -81.98 43.28
CA LEU A 24 -59.64 -82.95 44.03
C LEU A 24 -58.90 -83.95 43.14
N LEU A 25 -59.58 -84.56 42.17
CA LEU A 25 -58.94 -85.50 41.23
C LEU A 25 -57.82 -84.84 40.45
N TRP A 26 -58.01 -83.57 40.13
CA TRP A 26 -57.04 -82.77 39.44
C TRP A 26 -55.74 -82.64 40.24
N TRP A 27 -55.82 -82.42 41.55
CA TRP A 27 -54.65 -82.28 42.41
C TRP A 27 -53.93 -83.60 42.72
N GLY A 28 -54.62 -84.75 42.72
CA GLY A 28 -54.00 -86.07 42.90
C GLY A 28 -53.20 -86.54 41.68
N MET A 29 -53.78 -86.42 40.48
CA MET A 29 -53.05 -86.65 39.22
C MET A 29 -51.83 -85.75 39.09
N PHE A 30 -51.93 -84.51 39.60
CA PHE A 30 -50.83 -83.57 39.59
C PHE A 30 -49.60 -84.05 40.39
N ILE A 31 -49.76 -84.81 41.49
CA ILE A 31 -48.62 -85.30 42.29
C ILE A 31 -47.84 -86.42 41.59
N ILE A 32 -48.53 -87.40 41.01
CA ILE A 32 -47.86 -88.49 40.28
C ILE A 32 -47.22 -87.94 39.00
N PHE A 33 -47.97 -87.05 38.34
CA PHE A 33 -47.44 -86.27 37.24
C PHE A 33 -46.19 -85.51 37.67
N ILE A 34 -46.17 -84.89 38.86
CA ILE A 34 -44.98 -84.22 39.37
C ILE A 34 -43.80 -85.16 39.56
N VAL A 35 -43.95 -86.38 40.08
CA VAL A 35 -42.78 -87.26 40.30
C VAL A 35 -42.19 -87.75 38.97
N LEU A 36 -43.05 -88.17 38.04
CA LEU A 36 -42.63 -88.54 36.69
C LEU A 36 -42.05 -87.35 35.93
N LEU A 37 -42.65 -86.18 36.11
CA LEU A 37 -42.10 -84.94 35.60
C LEU A 37 -40.74 -84.69 36.24
N LEU A 38 -40.58 -84.63 37.56
CA LEU A 38 -39.31 -84.33 38.21
C LEU A 38 -38.20 -85.31 37.85
N GLY A 39 -38.49 -86.59 37.62
CA GLY A 39 -37.51 -87.57 37.12
C GLY A 39 -37.16 -87.37 35.64
N THR A 40 -38.17 -87.20 34.79
CA THR A 40 -37.95 -86.89 33.35
C THR A 40 -37.32 -85.52 33.14
N LEU A 41 -37.58 -84.59 34.04
CA LEU A 41 -37.13 -83.21 34.08
C LEU A 41 -35.73 -83.13 34.71
N ASP A 42 -35.36 -84.02 35.65
CA ASP A 42 -33.96 -84.17 36.05
C ASP A 42 -33.11 -84.90 34.99
N TYR A 43 -33.72 -85.70 34.13
CA TYR A 43 -33.06 -86.18 32.91
C TYR A 43 -32.98 -85.08 31.82
N TRP A 44 -34.04 -84.26 31.66
CA TRP A 44 -34.10 -83.17 30.67
C TRP A 44 -33.29 -81.94 31.05
N LEU A 45 -33.14 -81.66 32.35
CA LEU A 45 -32.56 -80.41 32.86
C LEU A 45 -31.39 -80.62 33.81
N VAL A 46 -31.10 -81.86 34.24
CA VAL A 46 -29.91 -82.23 35.03
C VAL A 46 -29.73 -81.31 36.24
N LEU A 47 -30.66 -81.40 37.19
CA LEU A 47 -30.88 -80.39 38.22
C LEU A 47 -29.72 -80.27 39.23
N PRO A 48 -29.31 -79.04 39.60
CA PRO A 48 -28.37 -78.77 40.68
C PRO A 48 -28.88 -79.24 42.05
N THR A 49 -27.96 -79.58 42.95
CA THR A 49 -28.21 -80.13 44.28
C THR A 49 -29.14 -79.27 45.15
N TRP A 50 -28.91 -77.95 45.19
CA TRP A 50 -29.72 -77.01 45.97
C TRP A 50 -31.11 -76.76 45.36
N ILE A 51 -31.20 -76.81 44.02
CA ILE A 51 -32.47 -76.67 43.29
C ILE A 51 -33.37 -77.85 43.59
N ARG A 52 -32.82 -79.07 43.62
CA ARG A 52 -33.57 -80.27 44.06
C ARG A 52 -34.15 -80.08 45.47
N LEU A 53 -33.37 -79.51 46.40
CA LEU A 53 -33.80 -79.29 47.79
C LEU A 53 -34.88 -78.19 47.92
N CYS A 54 -34.73 -77.07 47.20
CA CYS A 54 -35.71 -75.99 47.18
C CYS A 54 -37.03 -76.40 46.52
N ILE A 55 -36.97 -77.13 45.40
CA ILE A 55 -38.17 -77.61 44.70
C ILE A 55 -38.99 -78.52 45.61
N LEU A 56 -38.31 -79.37 46.36
CA LEU A 56 -38.97 -80.28 47.28
C LEU A 56 -39.70 -79.51 48.40
N LEU A 57 -39.08 -78.47 48.97
CA LEU A 57 -39.73 -77.58 49.95
C LEU A 57 -40.86 -76.73 49.34
N CYS A 58 -40.70 -76.25 48.11
CA CYS A 58 -41.69 -75.43 47.41
C CYS A 58 -42.95 -76.20 47.04
N ILE A 59 -42.82 -77.44 46.58
CA ILE A 59 -43.99 -78.24 46.19
C ILE A 59 -44.90 -78.46 47.41
N ILE A 60 -44.31 -78.64 48.58
CA ILE A 60 -45.05 -78.76 49.84
C ILE A 60 -45.77 -77.44 50.18
N ALA A 61 -45.13 -76.28 49.99
CA ALA A 61 -45.73 -74.98 50.26
C ALA A 61 -46.85 -74.58 49.28
N ILE A 62 -46.67 -74.83 47.98
CA ILE A 62 -47.64 -74.52 46.91
C ILE A 62 -48.92 -75.33 47.09
N TYR A 63 -48.77 -76.60 47.45
CA TYR A 63 -49.90 -77.49 47.62
C TYR A 63 -50.81 -77.01 48.76
N ALA A 64 -50.24 -76.44 49.83
CA ALA A 64 -51.02 -75.85 50.94
C ALA A 64 -51.70 -74.52 50.57
N LEU A 65 -51.01 -73.62 49.86
CA LEU A 65 -51.53 -72.29 49.50
C LEU A 65 -52.55 -72.32 48.36
N GLY A 66 -52.29 -73.09 47.30
CA GLY A 66 -53.10 -73.12 46.07
C GLY A 66 -54.52 -73.63 46.32
N ILE A 67 -54.63 -74.63 47.18
CA ILE A 67 -55.93 -75.17 47.60
C ILE A 67 -56.71 -74.12 48.41
N SER A 68 -56.07 -73.36 49.29
CA SER A 68 -56.75 -72.36 50.13
C SER A 68 -57.27 -71.13 49.36
N SER A 69 -56.55 -70.68 48.34
CA SER A 69 -56.84 -69.43 47.61
C SER A 69 -57.93 -69.57 46.55
N ARG A 70 -57.86 -70.61 45.72
CA ARG A 70 -58.86 -70.91 44.68
C ARG A 70 -60.23 -71.22 45.28
N PHE A 71 -60.24 -71.88 46.43
CA PHE A 71 -61.46 -72.19 47.16
C PHE A 71 -62.20 -70.91 47.60
N ARG A 72 -61.45 -69.86 47.99
CA ARG A 72 -62.00 -68.53 48.33
C ARG A 72 -62.68 -67.83 47.14
N HIS A 73 -62.14 -68.00 45.93
CA HIS A 73 -62.64 -67.33 44.72
C HIS A 73 -63.94 -67.92 44.20
N LEU A 74 -64.05 -69.26 44.20
CA LEU A 74 -65.25 -69.97 43.79
C LEU A 74 -66.47 -69.69 44.69
N LEU A 75 -66.25 -69.16 45.91
CA LEU A 75 -67.32 -68.76 46.81
C LEU A 75 -68.00 -67.42 46.42
N ARG A 76 -67.37 -66.53 45.64
CA ARG A 76 -67.85 -65.14 45.35
C ARG A 76 -68.60 -64.90 44.02
N PHE A 77 -68.60 -65.84 43.09
CA PHE A 77 -69.18 -65.67 41.74
C PHE A 77 -70.72 -65.89 41.72
N GLN A 78 -71.53 -64.93 41.21
CA GLN A 78 -73.01 -65.05 41.09
C GLN A 78 -73.60 -64.39 39.81
N PRO A 79 -73.97 -65.16 38.77
CA PRO A 79 -74.65 -64.64 37.57
C PRO A 79 -76.18 -64.47 37.75
N ARG A 80 -76.80 -63.54 37.01
CA ARG A 80 -78.24 -63.20 37.08
C ARG A 80 -79.11 -64.18 36.25
N LEU A 81 -80.45 -64.18 36.47
CA LEU A 81 -81.38 -65.15 35.84
C LEU A 81 -81.63 -64.89 34.35
N GLU A 82 -81.45 -63.65 33.86
CA GLU A 82 -81.57 -63.30 32.44
C GLU A 82 -80.41 -63.85 31.60
N ASP A 83 -79.18 -63.81 32.14
CA ASP A 83 -77.96 -64.27 31.46
C ASP A 83 -78.01 -65.79 31.16
N ILE A 84 -78.66 -66.59 32.02
CA ILE A 84 -78.88 -68.04 31.80
C ILE A 84 -79.97 -68.26 30.74
N ALA A 85 -81.06 -67.50 30.84
CA ALA A 85 -82.16 -67.58 29.88
C ALA A 85 -81.70 -67.28 28.44
N LEU A 86 -80.64 -66.48 28.25
CA LEU A 86 -80.04 -66.13 26.95
C LEU A 86 -79.17 -67.26 26.35
N HIS A 87 -78.51 -68.08 27.17
CA HIS A 87 -77.65 -69.18 26.69
C HIS A 87 -78.45 -70.38 26.15
N ALA A 88 -79.61 -70.65 26.76
CA ALA A 88 -80.54 -71.66 26.27
C ALA A 88 -81.00 -71.40 24.83
N GLU A 89 -80.97 -70.14 24.41
CA GLU A 89 -81.43 -69.75 23.08
C GLU A 89 -80.49 -70.26 21.99
N ASN A 90 -79.19 -70.13 22.19
CA ASN A 90 -78.25 -70.39 21.10
C ASN A 90 -78.20 -71.85 20.67
N HIS A 91 -78.47 -72.79 21.56
CA HIS A 91 -78.53 -74.20 21.19
C HIS A 91 -79.85 -74.58 20.48
N ILE A 92 -80.97 -73.85 20.67
CA ILE A 92 -82.29 -74.29 20.17
C ILE A 92 -82.78 -73.37 19.04
N VAL A 93 -82.61 -73.86 17.81
CA VAL A 93 -83.01 -73.20 16.55
C VAL A 93 -84.56 -73.01 16.42
N SER A 94 -85.37 -73.41 17.41
CA SER A 94 -86.86 -73.43 17.36
C SER A 94 -87.68 -72.45 18.25
N LEU A 95 -87.36 -72.18 19.53
CA LEU A 95 -88.19 -71.39 20.48
C LEU A 95 -88.05 -69.85 20.30
N LYS A 96 -88.10 -69.35 19.04
CA LYS A 96 -87.49 -68.06 18.67
C LYS A 96 -88.39 -66.82 18.85
N GLY A 97 -87.81 -65.84 19.60
CA GLY A 97 -88.27 -64.44 19.87
C GLY A 97 -89.08 -64.26 21.16
N LYS A 98 -89.21 -65.36 21.88
CA LYS A 98 -90.38 -65.59 22.70
C LYS A 98 -90.03 -65.73 24.18
N LEU A 99 -88.89 -66.33 24.54
CA LEU A 99 -88.61 -66.69 25.94
C LEU A 99 -88.01 -65.54 26.78
N ALA A 100 -86.82 -65.03 26.42
CA ALA A 100 -86.11 -64.04 27.23
C ALA A 100 -86.99 -62.79 27.53
N SER A 101 -87.72 -62.29 26.53
CA SER A 101 -88.64 -61.15 26.66
C SER A 101 -89.85 -61.44 27.54
N ALA A 102 -90.41 -62.66 27.50
CA ALA A 102 -91.50 -63.05 28.39
C ALA A 102 -91.05 -63.09 29.85
N VAL A 103 -89.81 -63.54 30.11
CA VAL A 103 -89.24 -63.65 31.45
C VAL A 103 -89.08 -62.26 32.10
N GLY A 104 -88.59 -61.24 31.38
CA GLY A 104 -88.43 -59.88 31.90
C GLY A 104 -89.74 -59.11 32.14
N LEU A 105 -90.73 -59.23 31.25
CA LEU A 105 -92.07 -58.63 31.39
C LEU A 105 -92.85 -59.26 32.54
N TRP A 106 -92.79 -60.59 32.67
CA TRP A 106 -93.45 -61.33 33.74
C TRP A 106 -92.95 -60.93 35.13
N LEU A 107 -91.66 -60.61 35.26
CA LEU A 107 -91.08 -60.10 36.50
C LEU A 107 -91.61 -58.70 36.88
N ARG A 108 -92.20 -57.93 35.93
CA ARG A 108 -92.63 -56.52 36.11
C ARG A 108 -94.14 -56.31 36.29
N ASP A 109 -95.00 -57.13 35.68
CA ASP A 109 -96.49 -56.99 35.52
C ASP A 109 -97.32 -57.10 36.82
N LYS A 110 -96.76 -56.66 37.94
CA LYS A 110 -97.57 -56.22 39.08
C LYS A 110 -97.99 -54.76 38.97
N LYS A 111 -97.79 -54.11 37.81
CA LYS A 111 -98.10 -52.69 37.63
C LYS A 111 -98.75 -52.40 36.30
N ASP A 112 -99.94 -51.83 36.37
CA ASP A 112 -100.47 -50.88 35.41
C ASP A 112 -100.41 -51.31 33.95
N SER A 113 -101.28 -52.29 33.68
CA SER A 113 -101.94 -52.48 32.41
C SER A 113 -103.33 -51.83 32.49
N ASN A 114 -103.52 -50.85 31.64
CA ASN A 114 -104.77 -50.78 30.93
C ASN A 114 -105.02 -52.15 30.30
N ARG A 115 -106.28 -52.55 30.16
CA ARG A 115 -106.65 -53.89 29.66
C ARG A 115 -105.79 -54.36 28.45
N ILE A 116 -105.40 -53.42 27.59
CA ILE A 116 -104.57 -53.51 26.37
C ILE A 116 -103.27 -54.38 26.51
N THR A 117 -102.40 -54.25 27.51
CA THR A 117 -101.20 -55.13 27.66
C THR A 117 -101.49 -56.38 28.50
N LYS A 118 -102.51 -56.30 29.40
CA LYS A 118 -103.08 -57.40 30.21
C LYS A 118 -103.52 -58.57 29.31
N GLN A 119 -103.80 -58.29 28.05
CA GLN A 119 -104.02 -59.28 27.00
C GLN A 119 -102.74 -59.68 26.22
N LEU A 120 -101.83 -58.75 25.92
CA LEU A 120 -100.56 -58.99 25.18
C LEU A 120 -99.65 -59.99 25.93
N CYS A 121 -99.58 -59.88 27.26
CA CYS A 121 -98.90 -60.85 28.11
C CYS A 121 -99.58 -62.24 28.13
N PHE A 122 -100.91 -62.30 28.26
CA PHE A 122 -101.68 -63.56 28.28
C PHE A 122 -101.58 -64.34 26.96
N ASN A 123 -101.37 -63.70 25.80
CA ASN A 123 -101.20 -64.32 24.47
C ASN A 123 -99.74 -64.71 24.11
N LEU A 124 -98.72 -63.87 24.37
CA LEU A 124 -97.32 -64.15 23.96
C LEU A 124 -96.70 -65.29 24.78
N SER A 125 -96.84 -65.27 26.12
CA SER A 125 -96.51 -66.44 26.97
C SER A 125 -97.29 -67.69 26.52
N LYS A 126 -98.54 -67.53 26.00
CA LYS A 126 -99.38 -68.60 25.37
C LYS A 126 -98.70 -69.23 24.15
N GLU A 127 -98.05 -68.44 23.29
CA GLU A 127 -97.36 -68.91 22.08
C GLU A 127 -95.98 -69.55 22.35
N VAL A 128 -95.32 -69.16 23.45
CA VAL A 128 -94.06 -69.77 23.90
C VAL A 128 -94.30 -71.12 24.59
N ILE A 129 -95.32 -71.20 25.47
CA ILE A 129 -95.73 -72.41 26.22
C ILE A 129 -96.08 -73.56 25.27
N SER A 130 -96.67 -73.26 24.11
CA SER A 130 -97.00 -74.28 23.10
C SER A 130 -95.77 -74.80 22.33
N LYS A 131 -94.77 -73.96 22.00
CA LYS A 131 -93.52 -74.41 21.34
C LYS A 131 -92.47 -75.02 22.31
N MET A 132 -92.67 -74.94 23.63
CA MET A 132 -91.76 -75.48 24.69
C MET A 132 -92.06 -76.92 25.11
N HIS A 133 -93.24 -77.45 24.78
CA HIS A 133 -93.65 -78.79 25.21
C HIS A 133 -92.80 -79.87 24.53
N GLY A 134 -91.94 -80.55 25.31
CA GLY A 134 -91.14 -81.69 24.88
C GLY A 134 -89.59 -81.54 24.81
N LYS A 135 -88.99 -80.35 25.01
CA LYS A 135 -87.51 -80.19 25.05
C LYS A 135 -86.99 -79.88 26.46
N SER A 136 -85.90 -80.53 26.89
CA SER A 136 -85.29 -80.34 28.23
C SER A 136 -84.01 -79.50 28.20
N LEU A 137 -83.80 -78.70 29.26
CA LEU A 137 -82.63 -77.82 29.45
C LEU A 137 -81.48 -78.49 30.22
N ILE A 138 -81.67 -79.71 30.75
CA ILE A 138 -80.62 -80.42 31.51
C ILE A 138 -79.37 -80.65 30.65
N GLY A 139 -79.56 -80.77 29.33
CA GLY A 139 -78.50 -80.91 28.32
C GLY A 139 -77.54 -79.72 28.24
N LEU A 140 -77.76 -78.66 29.02
CA LEU A 140 -76.80 -77.58 29.22
C LEU A 140 -75.68 -77.92 30.25
N VAL A 141 -75.79 -78.97 31.06
CA VAL A 141 -74.73 -79.38 32.01
C VAL A 141 -73.92 -80.53 31.45
N ASN A 142 -72.58 -80.41 31.40
CA ASN A 142 -71.73 -81.45 30.85
C ASN A 142 -71.03 -82.28 31.95
N LEU A 143 -71.61 -83.43 32.34
CA LEU A 143 -70.98 -84.41 33.26
C LEU A 143 -69.70 -85.05 32.67
N ALA A 144 -69.41 -84.83 31.39
CA ALA A 144 -68.19 -85.32 30.75
C ALA A 144 -66.94 -84.81 31.45
N GLU A 145 -66.99 -83.60 32.01
CA GLU A 145 -65.86 -83.01 32.70
C GLU A 145 -65.43 -83.87 33.91
N VAL A 146 -66.39 -84.42 34.68
CA VAL A 146 -66.10 -85.21 35.88
C VAL A 146 -65.73 -86.65 35.55
N ARG A 147 -66.46 -87.28 34.61
CA ARG A 147 -66.17 -88.66 34.19
C ARG A 147 -64.79 -88.79 33.54
N LYS A 148 -64.39 -87.76 32.78
CA LYS A 148 -63.03 -87.66 32.25
C LYS A 148 -61.95 -87.64 33.34
N SER A 149 -62.23 -87.06 34.51
CA SER A 149 -61.23 -86.93 35.56
C SER A 149 -60.89 -88.27 36.25
N LEU A 150 -61.86 -89.19 36.39
CA LEU A 150 -61.64 -90.49 37.05
C LEU A 150 -60.74 -91.45 36.26
N TRP A 151 -60.79 -91.39 34.92
CA TRP A 151 -59.96 -92.23 34.04
C TRP A 151 -58.48 -91.86 34.08
N GLY A 152 -58.15 -90.59 34.30
CA GLY A 152 -56.75 -90.15 34.28
C GLY A 152 -55.89 -90.72 35.42
N MET A 153 -56.46 -90.97 36.60
CA MET A 153 -55.70 -91.42 37.79
C MET A 153 -55.12 -92.83 37.62
N PHE A 154 -55.90 -93.75 37.05
CA PHE A 154 -55.44 -95.12 36.78
C PHE A 154 -54.31 -95.12 35.72
N PHE A 155 -54.43 -94.29 34.68
CA PHE A 155 -53.44 -94.14 33.61
C PHE A 155 -52.08 -93.65 34.15
N ALA A 156 -52.09 -92.83 35.19
CA ALA A 156 -50.87 -92.31 35.81
C ALA A 156 -50.03 -93.38 36.54
N ILE A 157 -50.64 -94.44 37.07
CA ILE A 157 -49.92 -95.48 37.84
C ILE A 157 -49.27 -96.51 36.91
N ALA A 158 -49.99 -96.97 35.89
CA ALA A 158 -49.49 -97.96 34.93
C ALA A 158 -48.28 -97.43 34.12
N THR A 159 -48.28 -96.13 33.80
CA THR A 159 -47.15 -95.47 33.13
C THR A 159 -45.88 -95.49 33.99
N LEU A 160 -45.99 -95.34 35.31
CA LEU A 160 -44.83 -95.38 36.21
C LEU A 160 -44.11 -96.74 36.18
N SER A 161 -44.86 -97.86 36.25
CA SER A 161 -44.29 -99.22 36.25
C SER A 161 -43.67 -99.62 34.91
N LEU A 162 -44.25 -99.17 33.79
CA LEU A 162 -43.73 -99.44 32.44
C LEU A 162 -42.31 -98.87 32.26
N VAL A 163 -42.07 -97.66 32.79
CA VAL A 163 -40.77 -96.96 32.68
C VAL A 163 -39.65 -97.70 33.43
N PHE A 164 -39.96 -98.32 34.58
CA PHE A 164 -38.99 -99.04 35.42
C PHE A 164 -38.34 -100.22 34.70
N ILE A 165 -39.12 -100.95 33.91
CA ILE A 165 -38.66 -102.17 33.23
C ILE A 165 -37.86 -101.85 31.96
N LEU A 166 -38.29 -100.83 31.20
CA LEU A 166 -37.68 -100.47 29.92
C LEU A 166 -36.29 -99.81 30.07
N THR A 167 -35.99 -99.17 31.21
CA THR A 167 -34.80 -98.30 31.32
C THR A 167 -34.06 -98.41 32.67
N PRO A 168 -33.50 -99.59 33.03
CA PRO A 168 -32.97 -99.85 34.38
C PRO A 168 -31.73 -99.01 34.73
N ARG A 169 -30.83 -98.77 33.77
CA ARG A 169 -29.65 -97.90 33.99
C ARG A 169 -30.03 -96.45 34.24
N TRP A 170 -31.12 -95.99 33.63
CA TRP A 170 -31.53 -94.60 33.62
C TRP A 170 -32.36 -94.26 34.84
N LEU A 171 -33.23 -95.18 35.25
CA LEU A 171 -33.93 -95.03 36.50
C LEU A 171 -32.98 -95.05 37.70
N GLY A 172 -31.90 -95.85 37.64
CA GLY A 172 -30.86 -95.91 38.67
C GLY A 172 -30.05 -94.61 38.82
N THR A 173 -29.76 -93.91 37.71
CA THR A 173 -29.13 -92.58 37.76
C THR A 173 -30.10 -91.48 38.21
N ALA A 174 -31.41 -91.57 37.91
CA ALA A 174 -32.40 -90.60 38.39
C ALA A 174 -32.70 -90.72 39.89
N THR A 175 -32.84 -91.95 40.40
CA THR A 175 -33.11 -92.20 41.82
C THR A 175 -31.91 -91.87 42.71
N SER A 176 -30.70 -92.26 42.30
CA SER A 176 -29.49 -91.90 43.04
C SER A 176 -29.26 -90.38 43.12
N ARG A 177 -29.80 -89.59 42.17
CA ARG A 177 -29.72 -88.12 42.20
C ARG A 177 -30.77 -87.48 43.10
N TRP A 178 -32.04 -87.92 43.13
CA TRP A 178 -33.05 -87.24 43.98
C TRP A 178 -32.97 -87.61 45.46
N LEU A 179 -32.53 -88.82 45.77
CA LEU A 179 -32.32 -89.25 47.16
C LEU A 179 -31.01 -88.73 47.73
N LEU A 180 -29.96 -88.65 46.91
CA LEU A 180 -28.63 -88.23 47.32
C LEU A 180 -28.19 -87.07 46.43
N PRO A 181 -28.64 -85.85 46.77
CA PRO A 181 -28.48 -84.73 45.86
C PRO A 181 -27.00 -84.35 45.60
N PHE A 182 -26.05 -84.86 46.39
CA PHE A 182 -24.61 -84.54 46.36
C PHE A 182 -23.71 -85.52 45.54
N GLY A 183 -24.23 -86.49 44.77
CA GLY A 183 -23.43 -87.48 44.02
C GLY A 183 -22.91 -87.04 42.62
N LYS A 184 -21.78 -87.63 42.14
CA LYS A 184 -21.04 -87.27 40.90
C LYS A 184 -21.42 -88.04 39.60
N ALA A 185 -22.53 -88.79 39.56
CA ALA A 185 -22.90 -89.60 38.39
C ALA A 185 -23.46 -88.77 37.21
N LYS A 186 -22.99 -89.03 35.98
CA LYS A 186 -23.40 -88.34 34.73
C LYS A 186 -24.17 -89.26 33.76
N TRP A 187 -25.08 -88.68 32.99
CA TRP A 187 -25.87 -89.35 31.94
C TRP A 187 -25.03 -89.58 30.64
N PRO A 188 -25.23 -90.65 29.85
CA PRO A 188 -24.46 -90.94 28.61
C PRO A 188 -24.85 -90.04 27.42
N GLN A 189 -23.86 -89.59 26.62
CA GLN A 189 -23.99 -88.52 25.58
C GLN A 189 -23.95 -89.04 24.12
N LYS A 190 -24.52 -88.29 23.18
CA LYS A 190 -24.83 -88.67 21.78
C LYS A 190 -23.89 -88.05 20.73
N VAL A 191 -23.23 -86.94 21.04
CA VAL A 191 -22.34 -86.19 20.14
C VAL A 191 -20.94 -86.12 20.75
N TYR A 192 -19.89 -86.10 19.93
CA TYR A 192 -18.50 -85.88 20.38
C TYR A 192 -17.86 -84.71 19.64
N ILE A 193 -17.42 -83.68 20.36
CA ILE A 193 -16.82 -82.46 19.81
C ILE A 193 -15.33 -82.33 20.16
N GLN A 194 -14.51 -81.88 19.21
CA GLN A 194 -13.08 -81.69 19.35
C GLN A 194 -12.65 -80.26 18.98
N ASP A 195 -11.78 -79.66 19.81
CA ASP A 195 -11.12 -78.38 19.53
C ASP A 195 -10.00 -78.57 18.50
N LEU A 196 -10.06 -77.84 17.39
CA LEU A 196 -9.09 -77.87 16.29
C LEU A 196 -8.41 -76.50 16.07
N THR A 197 -8.49 -75.60 17.06
CA THR A 197 -7.93 -74.24 16.99
C THR A 197 -6.40 -74.32 17.04
N LYS A 198 -5.72 -73.91 15.95
CA LYS A 198 -4.27 -74.15 15.74
C LYS A 198 -3.36 -73.19 16.51
N GLN A 199 -3.72 -71.91 16.61
CA GLN A 199 -2.85 -70.84 17.11
C GLN A 199 -3.25 -70.49 18.55
N LYS A 200 -2.28 -70.46 19.46
CA LYS A 200 -2.52 -70.28 20.91
C LYS A 200 -2.08 -68.92 21.46
N ILE A 201 -1.52 -68.05 20.61
CA ILE A 201 -1.10 -66.69 20.98
C ILE A 201 -1.66 -65.74 19.94
N TYR A 202 -2.38 -64.72 20.41
CA TYR A 202 -2.95 -63.67 19.58
C TYR A 202 -2.61 -62.31 20.14
N ALA A 203 -2.60 -61.31 19.27
CA ALA A 203 -2.51 -59.94 19.68
C ALA A 203 -3.85 -59.44 20.26
N ILE A 204 -3.78 -58.68 21.34
CA ILE A 204 -4.92 -57.94 21.92
C ILE A 204 -5.59 -57.10 20.81
N GLY A 205 -6.91 -57.24 20.67
CA GLY A 205 -7.73 -56.56 19.65
C GLY A 205 -7.67 -57.13 18.23
N SER A 206 -6.93 -58.22 17.97
CA SER A 206 -7.01 -58.93 16.68
C SER A 206 -8.19 -59.91 16.64
N PRO A 207 -8.82 -60.15 15.46
CA PRO A 207 -9.87 -61.15 15.32
C PRO A 207 -9.32 -62.55 15.61
N LEU A 208 -9.88 -63.21 16.61
CA LEU A 208 -9.52 -64.57 17.03
C LEU A 208 -10.36 -65.58 16.25
N HIS A 209 -9.67 -66.50 15.57
CA HIS A 209 -10.30 -67.52 14.75
C HIS A 209 -10.34 -68.85 15.48
N PHE A 210 -11.55 -69.31 15.80
CA PHE A 210 -11.78 -70.54 16.53
C PHE A 210 -12.36 -71.61 15.61
N THR A 211 -11.90 -72.85 15.78
CA THR A 211 -12.28 -73.97 14.91
C THR A 211 -12.59 -75.21 15.73
N ALA A 212 -13.74 -75.83 15.46
CA ALA A 212 -14.17 -77.06 16.10
C ALA A 212 -14.60 -78.11 15.06
N GLY A 213 -14.37 -79.39 15.37
CA GLY A 213 -14.79 -80.53 14.55
C GLY A 213 -15.68 -81.49 15.34
N ILE A 214 -16.62 -82.16 14.66
CA ILE A 214 -17.51 -83.16 15.31
C ILE A 214 -17.09 -84.56 14.86
N GLU A 215 -16.65 -85.37 15.81
CA GLU A 215 -16.12 -86.72 15.54
C GLU A 215 -17.25 -87.76 15.38
N LYS A 216 -18.34 -87.65 16.15
CA LYS A 216 -19.46 -88.60 16.13
C LYS A 216 -20.80 -87.93 16.42
N GLY A 217 -21.86 -88.41 15.77
CA GLY A 217 -23.24 -87.97 16.01
C GLY A 217 -23.67 -86.73 15.21
N PHE A 218 -22.97 -86.40 14.13
CA PHE A 218 -23.24 -85.22 13.32
C PHE A 218 -24.61 -85.24 12.62
N SER A 219 -25.24 -84.08 12.53
CA SER A 219 -26.45 -83.84 11.73
C SER A 219 -26.42 -82.44 11.10
N ASP A 220 -26.98 -82.27 9.91
CA ASP A 220 -26.92 -81.02 9.13
C ASP A 220 -27.56 -79.79 9.79
N GLN A 221 -28.41 -79.97 10.81
CA GLN A 221 -29.01 -78.85 11.57
C GLN A 221 -28.32 -78.60 12.92
N MET A 222 -27.19 -79.26 13.19
CA MET A 222 -26.49 -79.15 14.46
C MET A 222 -25.81 -77.79 14.60
N ARG A 223 -25.92 -77.22 15.80
CA ARG A 223 -25.33 -75.92 16.15
C ARG A 223 -24.18 -76.14 17.11
N VAL A 224 -23.03 -75.60 16.77
CA VAL A 224 -21.87 -75.54 17.66
C VAL A 224 -21.77 -74.13 18.22
N ARG A 225 -21.62 -74.01 19.55
CA ARG A 225 -21.39 -72.74 20.22
C ARG A 225 -20.01 -72.75 20.85
N MET A 226 -19.39 -71.60 20.86
CA MET A 226 -18.16 -71.35 21.59
C MET A 226 -18.47 -70.43 22.76
N HIS A 227 -17.93 -70.76 23.92
CA HIS A 227 -17.94 -69.90 25.08
C HIS A 227 -16.52 -69.46 25.37
N TYR A 228 -16.32 -68.18 25.60
CA TYR A 228 -15.02 -67.64 25.96
C TYR A 228 -15.15 -66.55 27.03
N ARG A 229 -14.09 -66.36 27.81
CA ARG A 229 -13.93 -65.23 28.72
C ARG A 229 -12.47 -64.82 28.80
N ILE A 230 -12.24 -63.62 29.31
CA ILE A 230 -10.90 -63.07 29.48
C ILE A 230 -10.48 -63.26 30.94
N GLU A 231 -9.26 -63.74 31.12
CA GLU A 231 -8.59 -63.98 32.38
C GLU A 231 -7.23 -63.29 32.37
N ASP A 232 -6.68 -62.99 33.54
CA ASP A 232 -5.27 -62.63 33.68
C ASP A 232 -4.39 -63.91 33.74
N THR A 233 -3.09 -63.80 33.45
CA THR A 233 -2.04 -64.83 33.61
C THR A 233 -2.12 -65.67 34.89
N HIS A 234 -2.63 -65.10 35.99
CA HIS A 234 -2.80 -65.77 37.27
C HIS A 234 -4.16 -66.51 37.41
N GLY A 235 -4.94 -66.59 36.32
CA GLY A 235 -6.24 -67.29 36.24
C GLY A 235 -7.42 -66.51 36.81
N LYS A 236 -7.25 -65.22 37.12
CA LYS A 236 -8.32 -64.36 37.66
C LYS A 236 -9.22 -63.90 36.52
N SER A 237 -10.52 -64.22 36.59
CA SER A 237 -11.48 -63.88 35.52
C SER A 237 -11.80 -62.39 35.52
N LEU A 238 -11.50 -61.72 34.40
CA LEU A 238 -11.67 -60.28 34.19
C LEU A 238 -12.99 -59.96 33.46
N SER A 239 -13.53 -60.89 32.66
CA SER A 239 -14.82 -60.74 32.00
C SER A 239 -15.80 -61.87 32.31
N SER A 240 -17.09 -61.60 32.13
CA SER A 240 -18.12 -62.65 32.10
C SER A 240 -18.00 -63.49 30.84
N TRP A 241 -18.39 -64.77 30.93
CA TRP A 241 -18.45 -65.67 29.77
C TRP A 241 -19.39 -65.12 28.70
N GLU A 242 -18.88 -65.00 27.48
CA GLU A 242 -19.64 -64.67 26.29
C GLU A 242 -19.81 -65.89 25.40
N THR A 243 -21.01 -66.03 24.82
CA THR A 243 -21.38 -67.18 23.99
C THR A 243 -21.60 -66.75 22.55
N VAL A 244 -20.94 -67.43 21.62
CA VAL A 244 -21.05 -67.15 20.19
C VAL A 244 -21.38 -68.42 19.41
N LEU A 245 -22.29 -68.29 18.44
CA LEU A 245 -22.65 -69.38 17.54
C LEU A 245 -21.58 -69.53 16.43
N MET A 246 -21.09 -70.76 16.24
CA MET A 246 -20.15 -71.11 15.18
C MET A 246 -20.88 -71.51 13.89
N ASN A 247 -20.28 -71.19 12.74
CA ASN A 247 -20.85 -71.44 11.42
C ASN A 247 -20.22 -72.70 10.80
N GLN A 248 -21.03 -73.57 10.18
CA GLN A 248 -20.51 -74.72 9.44
C GLN A 248 -19.91 -74.26 8.10
N GLN A 249 -18.62 -74.50 7.88
CA GLN A 249 -17.90 -73.99 6.69
C GLN A 249 -17.39 -75.11 5.77
N GLY A 250 -17.70 -76.38 6.04
CA GLY A 250 -17.39 -77.51 5.16
C GLY A 250 -17.08 -78.80 5.90
N PHE A 251 -16.39 -79.72 5.23
CA PHE A 251 -15.91 -80.97 5.81
C PHE A 251 -14.38 -81.07 5.68
N LEU A 252 -13.71 -81.53 6.72
CA LEU A 252 -12.30 -81.90 6.76
C LEU A 252 -12.14 -83.37 6.41
N ARG A 253 -11.13 -83.69 5.61
CA ARG A 253 -10.75 -85.09 5.33
C ARG A 253 -9.88 -85.61 6.47
N ALA A 254 -10.22 -86.77 7.01
CA ALA A 254 -9.49 -87.39 8.10
C ALA A 254 -9.30 -88.89 7.87
N THR A 255 -8.20 -89.47 8.36
CA THR A 255 -7.89 -90.89 8.16
C THR A 255 -8.01 -91.63 9.49
N LEU A 256 -8.72 -92.76 9.51
CA LEU A 256 -8.93 -93.55 10.73
C LEU A 256 -7.81 -94.59 10.89
N GLU A 257 -7.01 -94.47 11.96
CA GLU A 257 -6.00 -95.46 12.31
C GLU A 257 -6.15 -95.81 13.81
N HIS A 258 -6.60 -97.04 14.12
CA HIS A 258 -6.74 -97.59 15.49
C HIS A 258 -7.60 -96.75 16.47
N GLN A 259 -8.90 -96.59 16.19
CA GLN A 259 -9.90 -95.97 17.07
C GLN A 259 -9.61 -94.52 17.54
N GLN A 260 -8.58 -93.87 17.00
CA GLN A 260 -8.35 -92.43 17.11
C GLN A 260 -8.11 -91.85 15.72
N VAL A 261 -8.74 -90.70 15.43
CA VAL A 261 -8.66 -90.04 14.12
C VAL A 261 -7.39 -89.21 14.03
N LYS A 262 -6.57 -89.40 12.99
CA LYS A 262 -5.41 -88.54 12.67
C LYS A 262 -5.72 -87.75 11.39
N ILE A 263 -5.66 -86.41 11.46
CA ILE A 263 -6.11 -85.49 10.40
C ILE A 263 -4.89 -84.93 9.63
N GLU A 264 -4.81 -85.18 8.32
CA GLU A 264 -3.89 -84.47 7.40
C GLU A 264 -4.63 -83.33 6.66
N TRP A 265 -4.05 -82.13 6.68
CA TRP A 265 -4.71 -80.92 6.16
C TRP A 265 -4.52 -80.78 4.64
N GLY A 266 -5.54 -81.15 3.86
CA GLY A 266 -5.61 -80.87 2.42
C GLY A 266 -6.88 -80.10 2.07
N PHE A 267 -6.73 -78.90 1.48
CA PHE A 267 -7.83 -78.09 0.96
C PHE A 267 -8.36 -78.70 -0.35
N VAL A 268 -9.67 -78.97 -0.46
CA VAL A 268 -10.32 -79.31 -1.73
C VAL A 268 -11.27 -78.17 -2.05
N GLU A 269 -11.03 -77.47 -3.18
CA GLU A 269 -11.90 -76.40 -3.67
C GLU A 269 -13.34 -76.90 -3.90
N PRO A 270 -14.35 -76.03 -3.74
CA PRO A 270 -15.71 -76.37 -4.12
C PRO A 270 -15.79 -76.42 -5.65
N ILE A 271 -15.66 -77.61 -6.25
CA ILE A 271 -15.96 -77.80 -7.66
C ILE A 271 -17.47 -77.74 -7.84
N ASN A 272 -17.91 -76.81 -8.68
CA ASN A 272 -19.29 -76.63 -9.12
C ASN A 272 -19.84 -77.94 -9.72
N ASN A 273 -21.10 -78.26 -9.39
CA ASN A 273 -21.80 -79.50 -9.75
C ASN A 273 -21.59 -79.97 -11.20
N ASN A 274 -20.80 -81.03 -11.39
CA ASN A 274 -21.25 -82.34 -11.86
C ASN A 274 -20.03 -83.25 -12.11
N SER A 275 -20.09 -84.47 -11.57
CA SER A 275 -19.14 -85.60 -11.71
C SER A 275 -17.95 -85.68 -10.74
N PHE A 276 -18.21 -86.00 -9.46
CA PHE A 276 -17.22 -86.66 -8.59
C PHE A 276 -17.89 -87.70 -7.67
N GLN A 277 -18.39 -88.78 -8.26
CA GLN A 277 -18.60 -90.03 -7.52
C GLN A 277 -17.89 -91.17 -8.25
N LYS A 278 -16.58 -91.30 -8.05
CA LYS A 278 -15.93 -92.61 -7.94
C LYS A 278 -14.49 -92.49 -7.44
N LYS A 279 -14.24 -93.19 -6.31
CA LYS A 279 -12.96 -93.46 -5.60
C LYS A 279 -12.57 -92.47 -4.49
N LEU A 280 -13.20 -92.61 -3.32
CA LEU A 280 -12.47 -92.49 -2.04
C LEU A 280 -12.06 -93.91 -1.58
N ASN A 281 -10.87 -94.04 -0.98
CA ASN A 281 -10.34 -95.30 -0.46
C ASN A 281 -10.92 -95.63 0.94
N SER A 282 -10.92 -96.91 1.32
CA SER A 282 -11.68 -97.49 2.44
C SER A 282 -11.23 -97.13 3.87
N SER A 283 -10.34 -96.14 4.06
CA SER A 283 -9.80 -95.76 5.38
C SER A 283 -9.93 -94.26 5.72
N GLU A 284 -10.60 -93.47 4.88
CA GLU A 284 -10.77 -92.02 5.07
C GLU A 284 -12.23 -91.64 5.35
N VAL A 285 -12.44 -90.76 6.33
CA VAL A 285 -13.74 -90.26 6.76
C VAL A 285 -13.75 -88.73 6.75
N MET A 286 -14.85 -88.14 6.29
CA MET A 286 -15.03 -86.68 6.26
C MET A 286 -15.69 -86.21 7.56
N LEU A 287 -15.03 -85.29 8.28
CA LEU A 287 -15.51 -84.69 9.53
C LEU A 287 -16.04 -83.26 9.28
N PRO A 288 -17.24 -82.90 9.75
CA PRO A 288 -17.77 -81.54 9.58
C PRO A 288 -17.00 -80.51 10.40
N LYS A 289 -16.71 -79.37 9.79
CA LYS A 289 -15.92 -78.27 10.35
C LYS A 289 -16.77 -77.04 10.65
N PHE A 290 -16.61 -76.53 11.86
CA PHE A 290 -17.26 -75.31 12.33
C PHE A 290 -16.21 -74.26 12.66
N GLU A 291 -16.47 -73.02 12.22
CA GLU A 291 -15.56 -71.90 12.42
C GLU A 291 -16.31 -70.65 12.88
N LYS A 292 -15.64 -69.86 13.71
CA LYS A 292 -16.08 -68.52 14.07
C LYS A 292 -14.90 -67.61 14.32
N THR A 293 -15.03 -66.39 13.84
CA THR A 293 -14.11 -65.30 14.17
C THR A 293 -14.77 -64.40 15.21
N VAL A 294 -14.05 -64.09 16.28
CA VAL A 294 -14.50 -63.19 17.35
C VAL A 294 -13.47 -62.09 17.55
N GLN A 295 -13.92 -60.83 17.57
CA GLN A 295 -13.08 -59.69 17.91
C GLN A 295 -13.46 -59.24 19.32
N ILE A 296 -12.47 -59.07 20.17
CA ILE A 296 -12.68 -58.78 21.59
C ILE A 296 -12.38 -57.30 21.83
N ASP A 297 -13.40 -56.57 22.26
CA ASP A 297 -13.32 -55.16 22.65
C ASP A 297 -13.16 -55.06 24.17
N LEU A 298 -12.06 -54.48 24.62
CA LEU A 298 -11.66 -54.47 26.04
C LEU A 298 -12.17 -53.26 26.83
N GLU A 299 -12.90 -52.34 26.20
CA GLU A 299 -13.35 -51.07 26.81
C GLU A 299 -14.38 -51.23 27.95
N ASN A 300 -15.08 -52.37 28.06
CA ASN A 300 -16.13 -52.60 29.06
C ASN A 300 -15.69 -53.50 30.24
N ILE A 301 -14.39 -53.64 30.47
CA ILE A 301 -13.82 -54.54 31.48
C ILE A 301 -13.35 -53.71 32.68
N ASP A 302 -13.90 -54.00 33.85
CA ASP A 302 -13.73 -53.20 35.07
C ASP A 302 -12.39 -53.54 35.75
N PHE A 303 -11.34 -52.78 35.44
CA PHE A 303 -10.02 -52.92 36.06
C PHE A 303 -10.01 -52.23 37.45
N SER A 304 -10.41 -52.96 38.50
CA SER A 304 -10.37 -52.43 39.87
C SER A 304 -8.93 -52.14 40.30
N THR A 305 -8.68 -50.87 40.66
CA THR A 305 -7.45 -50.19 41.13
C THR A 305 -6.46 -51.01 41.97
N ASP A 306 -5.19 -50.70 41.73
CA ASP A 306 -3.91 -51.15 42.32
C ASP A 306 -3.23 -52.38 41.66
N ASP A 307 -1.97 -52.13 41.26
CA ASP A 307 -0.94 -53.02 40.71
C ASP A 307 -0.87 -53.25 39.18
N ASN A 308 0.11 -52.56 38.56
CA ASN A 308 0.82 -52.82 37.29
C ASN A 308 0.07 -53.63 36.20
N ILE A 309 -0.39 -52.93 35.16
CA ILE A 309 -0.94 -53.44 33.89
C ILE A 309 0.18 -54.03 33.00
N ASN A 310 1.02 -54.91 33.55
CA ASN A 310 2.00 -55.70 32.79
C ASN A 310 1.62 -57.20 32.81
N SER A 311 0.38 -57.51 33.16
CA SER A 311 -0.10 -58.89 33.31
C SER A 311 -0.69 -59.38 31.98
N GLU A 312 0.02 -60.28 31.30
CA GLU A 312 -0.39 -60.83 29.99
C GLU A 312 -1.83 -61.40 30.08
N LEU A 313 -2.74 -60.88 29.27
CA LEU A 313 -4.13 -61.32 29.27
C LEU A 313 -4.21 -62.71 28.62
N ALA A 314 -5.23 -63.49 28.95
CA ALA A 314 -5.47 -64.77 28.31
C ALA A 314 -6.97 -65.00 28.11
N ILE A 315 -7.35 -65.64 27.00
CA ILE A 315 -8.72 -66.03 26.73
C ILE A 315 -8.85 -67.51 27.07
N ASN A 316 -9.71 -67.79 28.02
CA ASN A 316 -10.12 -69.14 28.34
C ASN A 316 -11.40 -69.46 27.56
N TYR A 317 -11.38 -70.51 26.74
CA TYR A 317 -12.50 -70.87 25.88
C TYR A 317 -12.73 -72.37 25.82
N TRP A 318 -13.94 -72.75 25.45
CA TRP A 318 -14.33 -74.13 25.19
C TRP A 318 -15.53 -74.17 24.25
N PHE A 319 -15.77 -75.33 23.63
CA PHE A 319 -16.87 -75.54 22.68
C PHE A 319 -17.95 -76.43 23.26
N GLU A 320 -19.19 -76.12 22.87
CA GLU A 320 -20.39 -76.86 23.21
C GLU A 320 -21.11 -77.28 21.94
N SER A 321 -21.48 -78.55 21.83
CA SER A 321 -22.47 -78.96 20.84
C SER A 321 -23.36 -80.08 21.34
N ALA A 322 -24.67 -79.86 21.20
CA ALA A 322 -25.73 -80.73 21.68
C ALA A 322 -25.54 -81.13 23.15
N ASP A 323 -25.01 -82.33 23.40
CA ASP A 323 -24.83 -82.88 24.75
C ASP A 323 -23.38 -83.07 25.17
N ASP A 324 -22.39 -82.66 24.38
CA ASP A 324 -20.95 -82.75 24.70
C ASP A 324 -20.23 -81.40 24.69
N ARG A 325 -19.14 -81.31 25.45
CA ARG A 325 -18.32 -80.10 25.60
C ARG A 325 -16.83 -80.43 25.69
N THR A 326 -16.00 -79.60 25.08
CA THR A 326 -14.54 -79.74 25.18
C THR A 326 -14.00 -79.29 26.53
N GLU A 327 -12.75 -79.66 26.84
CA GLU A 327 -12.01 -79.06 27.95
C GLU A 327 -11.68 -77.59 27.65
N ASN A 328 -11.39 -76.85 28.73
CA ASN A 328 -11.03 -75.45 28.66
C ASN A 328 -9.63 -75.30 28.06
N SER A 329 -9.53 -74.59 26.94
CA SER A 329 -8.30 -74.21 26.26
C SER A 329 -7.98 -72.74 26.52
N ILE A 330 -6.70 -72.39 26.63
CA ILE A 330 -6.27 -71.01 26.89
C ILE A 330 -5.47 -70.47 25.69
N ILE A 331 -5.82 -69.26 25.26
CA ILE A 331 -5.09 -68.46 24.27
C ILE A 331 -4.44 -67.28 24.99
N ALA A 332 -3.13 -67.12 24.91
CA ALA A 332 -2.46 -65.94 25.45
C ALA A 332 -2.70 -64.73 24.55
N LEU A 333 -3.02 -63.59 25.16
CA LEU A 333 -3.19 -62.29 24.55
C LEU A 333 -2.00 -61.40 24.92
N THR A 334 -1.19 -61.04 23.93
CA THR A 334 -0.09 -60.08 24.10
C THR A 334 -0.43 -58.77 23.43
N GLU A 335 0.05 -57.65 23.97
CA GLU A 335 -0.06 -56.37 23.31
C GLU A 335 0.62 -56.41 21.94
N LYS A 336 0.22 -55.58 20.98
CA LYS A 336 0.97 -55.48 19.71
C LYS A 336 2.29 -54.74 19.95
N PRO A 337 3.34 -54.99 19.15
CA PRO A 337 4.49 -54.10 19.18
C PRO A 337 4.00 -52.70 18.77
N ALA A 338 4.33 -51.71 19.58
CA ALA A 338 3.93 -50.33 19.43
C ALA A 338 5.12 -49.43 19.74
N VAL A 339 5.12 -48.23 19.17
CA VAL A 339 6.13 -47.22 19.46
C VAL A 339 5.74 -46.51 20.74
N ASN A 340 6.57 -46.64 21.78
CA ASN A 340 6.35 -45.99 23.09
C ASN A 340 6.73 -44.50 23.04
N SER A 341 7.86 -44.19 22.41
CA SER A 341 8.30 -42.81 22.22
C SER A 341 9.16 -42.68 20.97
N ILE A 342 9.04 -41.55 20.29
CA ILE A 342 9.94 -41.14 19.20
C ILE A 342 10.62 -39.85 19.65
N SER A 343 11.94 -39.87 19.75
CA SER A 343 12.72 -38.63 19.92
C SER A 343 13.44 -38.28 18.62
N LEU A 344 13.23 -37.07 18.13
CA LEU A 344 13.90 -36.50 16.98
C LEU A 344 14.85 -35.41 17.47
N LYS A 345 16.14 -35.57 17.21
CA LYS A 345 17.14 -34.51 17.35
C LYS A 345 17.55 -34.00 15.98
N ILE A 346 17.34 -32.72 15.75
CA ILE A 346 17.69 -31.99 14.52
C ILE A 346 18.92 -31.14 14.83
N THR A 347 20.05 -31.49 14.22
CA THR A 347 21.25 -30.64 14.23
C THR A 347 21.31 -29.89 12.91
N PRO A 348 21.27 -28.55 12.91
CA PRO A 348 21.34 -27.77 11.68
C PRO A 348 22.67 -28.01 10.94
N PRO A 349 22.73 -27.74 9.63
CA PRO A 349 23.97 -27.87 8.85
C PRO A 349 25.03 -26.89 9.37
N LYS A 350 26.31 -27.19 9.10
CA LYS A 350 27.47 -26.42 9.62
C LYS A 350 27.43 -24.92 9.36
N TYR A 351 26.76 -24.49 8.28
CA TYR A 351 26.67 -23.08 7.94
C TYR A 351 25.61 -22.32 8.77
N ALA A 352 24.67 -23.05 9.39
CA ALA A 352 23.57 -22.51 10.18
C ALA A 352 23.72 -22.74 11.69
N THR A 353 24.75 -23.48 12.14
CA THR A 353 24.94 -23.85 13.56
C THR A 353 25.11 -22.66 14.52
N ASP A 354 25.64 -21.53 14.05
CA ASP A 354 25.81 -20.33 14.88
C ASP A 354 24.51 -19.50 14.99
N LEU A 355 23.56 -19.73 14.08
CA LEU A 355 22.31 -18.96 13.94
C LEU A 355 21.09 -19.74 14.47
N LEU A 356 21.07 -21.05 14.27
CA LEU A 356 20.01 -21.96 14.69
C LEU A 356 20.56 -22.91 15.76
N LYS A 357 19.81 -23.06 16.85
CA LYS A 357 20.12 -24.02 17.91
C LYS A 357 19.61 -25.41 17.53
N ASP A 358 20.32 -26.44 18.00
CA ASP A 358 19.85 -27.82 17.99
C ASP A 358 18.42 -27.90 18.55
N GLN A 359 17.58 -28.68 17.87
CA GLN A 359 16.22 -28.92 18.31
C GLN A 359 16.09 -30.38 18.70
N GLU A 360 15.44 -30.62 19.84
CA GLU A 360 15.12 -31.97 20.30
C GLU A 360 13.63 -32.01 20.61
N VAL A 361 12.93 -32.89 19.92
CA VAL A 361 11.49 -33.09 20.07
C VAL A 361 11.26 -34.53 20.47
N VAL A 362 10.64 -34.72 21.63
CA VAL A 362 10.27 -36.05 22.11
C VAL A 362 8.75 -36.17 22.08
N LEU A 363 8.26 -37.02 21.18
CA LEU A 363 6.84 -37.32 21.02
C LEU A 363 6.48 -38.49 21.94
N HIS A 364 5.62 -38.21 22.92
CA HIS A 364 5.02 -39.18 23.84
C HIS A 364 3.50 -39.21 23.60
N ASP A 365 2.97 -40.40 23.31
CA ASP A 365 1.57 -40.85 23.39
C ASP A 365 0.42 -40.01 22.75
N GLN A 366 -0.49 -40.73 22.07
CA GLN A 366 -1.85 -40.43 21.57
C GLN A 366 -2.28 -39.07 20.94
N LEU A 367 -1.38 -38.17 20.50
CA LEU A 367 -1.74 -37.00 19.66
C LEU A 367 -1.05 -37.05 18.28
N TYR A 368 -1.27 -38.13 17.53
CA TYR A 368 -0.47 -38.50 16.35
C TYR A 368 -0.93 -37.95 14.99
N GLN A 369 -1.57 -36.78 14.97
CA GLN A 369 -1.84 -36.09 13.69
C GLN A 369 -1.60 -34.59 13.71
N SER A 370 -1.42 -33.99 14.89
CA SER A 370 -1.31 -32.53 15.04
C SER A 370 0.04 -32.04 15.60
N SER A 371 0.94 -32.93 16.03
CA SER A 371 2.20 -32.53 16.71
C SER A 371 3.46 -32.63 15.84
N ILE A 372 3.36 -33.05 14.57
CA ILE A 372 4.46 -32.97 13.59
C ILE A 372 4.42 -31.63 12.82
N ASP A 373 3.25 -30.98 12.72
CA ASP A 373 3.13 -29.63 12.15
C ASP A 373 3.77 -28.54 13.03
N ASP A 374 4.04 -28.82 14.31
CA ASP A 374 4.74 -27.92 15.24
C ASP A 374 6.28 -28.04 15.17
N LEU A 375 6.83 -28.95 14.35
CA LEU A 375 8.27 -28.99 14.08
C LEU A 375 8.66 -27.78 13.26
N LYS A 376 9.51 -26.91 13.83
CA LYS A 376 10.18 -25.85 13.07
C LYS A 376 10.90 -26.49 11.88
N THR A 377 10.64 -25.92 10.71
CA THR A 377 11.27 -26.15 9.41
C THR A 377 12.62 -26.89 9.46
N ILE A 378 12.68 -28.12 8.95
CA ILE A 378 13.93 -28.89 8.83
C ILE A 378 14.67 -28.42 7.58
N LEU A 379 15.83 -27.77 7.74
CA LEU A 379 16.66 -27.34 6.62
C LEU A 379 17.30 -28.55 5.91
N GLN A 380 17.41 -28.47 4.58
CA GLN A 380 18.18 -29.41 3.79
C GLN A 380 19.63 -29.49 4.32
N PHE A 381 20.21 -30.69 4.31
CA PHE A 381 21.54 -31.01 4.86
C PHE A 381 21.65 -30.98 6.39
N SER A 382 20.53 -30.83 7.12
CA SER A 382 20.51 -31.06 8.57
C SER A 382 20.80 -32.52 8.89
N GLN A 383 21.50 -32.76 9.99
CA GLN A 383 21.70 -34.11 10.52
C GLN A 383 20.53 -34.46 11.44
N LEU A 384 19.83 -35.53 11.10
CA LEU A 384 18.70 -36.04 11.87
C LEU A 384 19.15 -37.27 12.66
N GLU A 385 18.78 -37.30 13.93
CA GLU A 385 18.93 -38.45 14.81
C GLU A 385 17.57 -38.80 15.39
N VAL A 386 16.99 -39.89 14.90
CA VAL A 386 15.68 -40.41 15.33
C VAL A 386 15.91 -41.61 16.21
N THR A 387 15.40 -41.55 17.44
CA THR A 387 15.38 -42.70 18.33
C THR A 387 13.95 -43.18 18.52
N VAL A 388 13.71 -44.43 18.12
CA VAL A 388 12.40 -45.09 18.25
C VAL A 388 12.50 -46.13 19.35
N LYS A 389 11.75 -45.93 20.42
CA LYS A 389 11.67 -46.87 21.55
C LYS A 389 10.39 -47.68 21.44
N ALA A 390 10.51 -48.99 21.28
CA ALA A 390 9.36 -49.89 21.25
C ALA A 390 8.88 -50.22 22.67
N ASN A 391 7.58 -50.51 22.83
CA ASN A 391 6.99 -50.97 24.09
C ASN A 391 7.53 -52.35 24.54
N LYS A 392 8.04 -53.15 23.61
CA LYS A 392 8.61 -54.48 23.87
C LYS A 392 9.80 -54.81 22.98
N LYS A 393 10.43 -55.96 23.23
CA LYS A 393 11.54 -56.47 22.44
C LYS A 393 11.07 -56.91 21.04
N LEU A 394 11.79 -56.46 20.02
CA LEU A 394 11.52 -56.70 18.60
C LEU A 394 12.40 -57.80 18.03
N ASN A 395 11.92 -58.48 16.98
CA ASN A 395 12.68 -59.47 16.22
C ASN A 395 13.85 -58.83 15.45
N GLU A 396 14.86 -59.64 15.13
CA GLU A 396 15.95 -59.23 14.23
C GLU A 396 15.42 -59.12 12.79
N GLN A 397 15.02 -57.91 12.39
CA GLN A 397 14.63 -57.57 11.04
C GLN A 397 15.66 -56.59 10.43
N SER A 398 15.82 -56.61 9.11
CA SER A 398 16.65 -55.61 8.42
C SER A 398 16.04 -54.22 8.52
N GLN A 399 16.87 -53.18 8.54
CA GLN A 399 16.43 -51.78 8.59
C GLN A 399 15.41 -51.45 7.49
N GLN A 400 15.58 -51.98 6.28
CA GLN A 400 14.66 -51.77 5.15
C GLN A 400 13.27 -52.38 5.38
N ASN A 401 13.18 -53.46 6.15
CA ASN A 401 11.88 -54.06 6.46
C ASN A 401 11.14 -53.25 7.53
N ILE A 402 11.86 -52.65 8.47
CA ILE A 402 11.30 -51.89 9.58
C ILE A 402 10.99 -50.45 9.16
N TYR A 403 11.86 -49.81 8.38
CA TYR A 403 11.73 -48.44 7.90
C TYR A 403 11.93 -48.39 6.36
N PRO A 404 10.94 -48.84 5.57
CA PRO A 404 11.07 -49.00 4.12
C PRO A 404 11.32 -47.68 3.36
N GLY A 405 10.87 -46.54 3.88
CA GLY A 405 11.00 -45.24 3.21
C GLY A 405 12.43 -44.71 3.10
N PHE A 406 13.36 -45.28 3.88
CA PHE A 406 14.78 -44.93 3.80
C PHE A 406 15.54 -45.72 2.72
N GLY A 407 14.93 -46.76 2.13
CA GLY A 407 15.54 -47.56 1.07
C GLY A 407 16.96 -48.06 1.38
N SER A 408 17.82 -48.10 0.37
CA SER A 408 19.26 -48.36 0.50
C SER A 408 20.06 -47.04 0.59
N ASN A 409 19.64 -46.12 1.45
CA ASN A 409 20.37 -44.88 1.66
C ASN A 409 21.73 -45.18 2.34
N ASN A 410 22.83 -44.98 1.62
CA ASN A 410 24.18 -45.29 2.10
C ASN A 410 24.64 -44.41 3.28
N ASP A 411 24.01 -43.25 3.48
CA ASP A 411 24.37 -42.31 4.54
C ASP A 411 23.58 -42.55 5.85
N LEU A 412 22.69 -43.55 5.88
CA LEU A 412 21.93 -43.92 7.06
C LEU A 412 22.73 -44.86 7.97
N ILE A 413 23.03 -44.40 9.18
CA ILE A 413 23.55 -45.22 10.26
C ILE A 413 22.36 -45.74 11.08
N PHE A 414 22.13 -47.05 11.03
CA PHE A 414 21.12 -47.73 11.84
C PHE A 414 21.80 -48.51 12.97
N THR A 415 21.42 -48.22 14.21
CA THR A 415 21.89 -48.96 15.40
C THR A 415 20.69 -49.42 16.21
N ARG A 416 20.59 -50.73 16.45
CA ARG A 416 19.56 -51.31 17.34
C ARG A 416 20.20 -51.78 18.64
N VAL A 417 19.63 -51.35 19.76
CA VAL A 417 20.04 -51.77 21.10
C VAL A 417 18.87 -52.52 21.74
N HIS A 418 19.11 -53.78 22.09
CA HIS A 418 18.15 -54.59 22.84
C HIS A 418 18.38 -54.42 24.34
N ASN A 419 17.33 -54.08 25.09
CA ASN A 419 17.30 -54.17 26.54
C ASN A 419 16.43 -55.38 26.97
N LYS A 420 16.50 -55.80 28.25
CA LYS A 420 15.80 -56.99 28.78
C LYS A 420 14.29 -57.03 28.50
N SER A 421 13.63 -55.89 28.27
CA SER A 421 12.19 -55.81 27.99
C SER A 421 11.80 -55.03 26.72
N ASN A 422 12.68 -54.20 26.14
CA ASN A 422 12.34 -53.27 25.05
C ASN A 422 13.45 -53.20 23.99
N SER A 423 13.11 -52.82 22.76
CA SER A 423 14.08 -52.45 21.72
C SER A 423 14.15 -50.94 21.51
N LEU A 424 15.36 -50.44 21.27
CA LEU A 424 15.63 -49.05 20.90
C LEU A 424 16.35 -49.03 19.55
N ASP A 425 15.76 -48.35 18.57
CA ASP A 425 16.34 -48.11 17.26
C ASP A 425 16.82 -46.67 17.18
N MET A 426 18.06 -46.48 16.75
CA MET A 426 18.65 -45.17 16.47
C MET A 426 18.96 -45.09 14.97
N LEU A 427 18.36 -44.12 14.31
CA LEU A 427 18.56 -43.79 12.90
C LEU A 427 19.26 -42.44 12.82
N LYS A 428 20.45 -42.39 12.22
CA LYS A 428 21.21 -41.16 12.04
C LYS A 428 21.60 -40.98 10.59
N TRP A 429 21.19 -39.87 9.98
CA TRP A 429 21.50 -39.55 8.58
C TRP A 429 21.48 -38.03 8.33
N VAL A 430 21.92 -37.63 7.14
CA VAL A 430 21.78 -36.25 6.63
C VAL A 430 20.59 -36.19 5.68
N ILE A 431 19.62 -35.33 5.97
CA ILE A 431 18.42 -35.23 5.14
C ILE A 431 18.68 -34.34 3.91
N THR A 432 18.49 -34.87 2.71
CA THR A 432 18.72 -34.14 1.45
C THR A 432 17.44 -33.91 0.64
N GLN A 433 16.40 -34.69 0.91
CA GLN A 433 15.09 -34.62 0.28
C GLN A 433 14.05 -35.11 1.29
N ASP A 434 12.78 -34.92 0.97
CA ASP A 434 11.68 -35.41 1.80
C ASP A 434 11.77 -36.93 1.98
N VAL A 435 11.59 -37.38 3.23
CA VAL A 435 11.64 -38.81 3.58
C VAL A 435 10.34 -39.18 4.25
N VAL A 436 9.59 -40.08 3.60
CA VAL A 436 8.35 -40.65 4.14
C VAL A 436 8.57 -42.15 4.34
N SER A 437 8.53 -42.62 5.59
CA SER A 437 8.64 -44.04 5.92
C SER A 437 7.56 -44.46 6.90
N THR A 438 6.88 -45.56 6.61
CA THR A 438 6.12 -46.28 7.65
C THR A 438 7.09 -46.95 8.63
N ILE A 439 6.62 -47.27 9.83
CA ILE A 439 7.34 -48.10 10.80
C ILE A 439 6.63 -49.46 10.87
N ASN A 440 7.34 -50.53 10.49
CA ASN A 440 6.84 -51.90 10.51
C ASN A 440 7.57 -52.69 11.61
N LEU A 441 7.01 -52.70 12.81
CA LEU A 441 7.59 -53.42 13.94
C LEU A 441 7.07 -54.85 13.98
N GLN A 442 7.97 -55.82 14.11
CA GLN A 442 7.61 -57.21 14.40
C GLN A 442 8.26 -57.66 15.72
N ASP A 443 7.47 -58.28 16.58
CA ASP A 443 8.00 -58.88 17.82
C ASP A 443 8.59 -60.28 17.59
N GLU A 444 9.20 -60.87 18.62
CA GLU A 444 9.78 -62.22 18.58
C GLU A 444 8.73 -63.32 18.30
N MET A 445 7.45 -63.04 18.54
CA MET A 445 6.33 -63.95 18.30
C MET A 445 5.72 -63.81 16.89
N GLY A 446 6.31 -62.96 16.05
CA GLY A 446 5.89 -62.75 14.66
C GLY A 446 4.68 -61.83 14.48
N ILE A 447 4.26 -61.10 15.52
CA ILE A 447 3.12 -60.17 15.52
C ILE A 447 3.61 -58.81 15.02
N PHE A 448 2.84 -58.20 14.11
CA PHE A 448 3.10 -56.86 13.58
C PHE A 448 2.35 -55.76 14.35
N ASN A 449 2.84 -54.52 14.28
CA ASN A 449 2.17 -53.35 14.84
C ASN A 449 0.82 -53.09 14.16
N ARG A 450 -0.11 -52.45 14.88
CA ARG A 450 -1.46 -52.11 14.38
C ARG A 450 -1.49 -50.82 13.58
N ASP A 451 -0.72 -49.84 14.03
CA ASP A 451 -0.80 -48.47 13.55
C ASP A 451 0.30 -48.23 12.52
N ASP A 452 -0.08 -47.67 11.38
CA ASP A 452 0.85 -47.18 10.37
C ASP A 452 1.50 -45.90 10.93
N TYR A 453 2.51 -46.03 11.80
CA TYR A 453 3.32 -44.89 12.19
C TYR A 453 4.05 -44.39 10.94
N VAL A 454 3.65 -43.22 10.45
CA VAL A 454 4.31 -42.57 9.32
C VAL A 454 5.28 -41.53 9.87
N LEU A 455 6.56 -41.75 9.61
CA LEU A 455 7.58 -40.73 9.73
C LEU A 455 7.57 -39.91 8.45
N ASP A 456 7.05 -38.70 8.50
CA ASP A 456 7.07 -37.73 7.39
C ASP A 456 8.02 -36.58 7.75
N PHE A 457 9.23 -36.62 7.18
CA PHE A 457 10.22 -35.55 7.32
C PHE A 457 10.20 -34.69 6.07
N LYS A 458 9.64 -33.48 6.18
CA LYS A 458 9.65 -32.48 5.11
C LYS A 458 10.89 -31.60 5.20
N THR A 459 11.61 -31.52 4.10
CA THR A 459 12.77 -30.64 3.95
C THR A 459 12.36 -29.28 3.43
N HIS A 460 12.96 -28.24 3.99
CA HIS A 460 12.91 -26.90 3.44
C HIS A 460 14.26 -26.57 2.82
N HIS A 461 14.22 -25.92 1.68
CA HIS A 461 15.41 -25.47 0.98
C HIS A 461 15.76 -24.08 1.51
N ASP A 462 17.05 -23.82 1.64
CA ASP A 462 17.56 -22.49 1.96
C ASP A 462 17.31 -21.61 0.72
N GLU A 463 16.55 -20.53 0.87
CA GLU A 463 16.18 -19.66 -0.24
C GLU A 463 17.24 -18.57 -0.42
N ASN A 464 17.28 -17.92 -1.59
CA ASN A 464 18.18 -16.79 -1.77
C ASN A 464 17.69 -15.57 -0.95
N PRO A 465 18.61 -14.72 -0.45
CA PRO A 465 18.25 -13.59 0.37
C PRO A 465 17.46 -12.53 -0.42
N GLU A 466 16.40 -11.97 0.18
CA GLU A 466 15.66 -10.86 -0.40
C GLU A 466 16.38 -9.53 -0.10
N ILE A 467 16.66 -8.73 -1.13
CA ILE A 467 17.33 -7.43 -0.98
C ILE A 467 16.64 -6.32 -1.76
N GLN A 468 16.47 -5.17 -1.11
CA GLN A 468 15.87 -3.97 -1.70
C GLN A 468 16.61 -2.69 -1.30
N ILE A 469 16.58 -1.69 -2.20
CA ILE A 469 17.02 -0.33 -1.89
C ILE A 469 15.82 0.44 -1.30
N SER A 470 15.90 0.79 -0.02
CA SER A 470 14.89 1.60 0.67
C SER A 470 15.06 3.10 0.38
N ALA A 471 16.29 3.55 0.14
CA ALA A 471 16.61 4.90 -0.28
C ALA A 471 17.77 4.90 -1.32
N PRO A 472 17.63 5.55 -2.49
CA PRO A 472 16.43 6.21 -2.98
C PRO A 472 15.37 5.22 -3.48
N LYS A 473 14.08 5.55 -3.25
CA LYS A 473 12.94 4.70 -3.65
C LYS A 473 12.75 4.61 -5.16
N THR A 474 13.17 5.64 -5.89
CA THR A 474 13.03 5.75 -7.34
C THR A 474 14.32 6.27 -7.94
N ASP A 475 14.43 6.17 -9.26
CA ASP A 475 15.48 6.84 -10.02
C ASP A 475 15.41 8.36 -9.81
N LEU A 476 16.57 9.03 -9.85
CA LEU A 476 16.71 10.45 -9.55
C LEU A 476 17.44 11.18 -10.67
N ALA A 477 17.10 12.46 -10.85
CA ALA A 477 17.89 13.40 -11.63
C ALA A 477 18.64 14.32 -10.65
N VAL A 478 19.97 14.35 -10.74
CA VAL A 478 20.85 14.97 -9.75
C VAL A 478 22.00 15.74 -10.41
N LEU A 479 22.65 16.66 -9.69
CA LEU A 479 23.85 17.36 -10.15
C LEU A 479 25.09 16.47 -9.97
N SER A 480 26.17 16.79 -10.68
CA SER A 480 27.45 16.07 -10.59
C SER A 480 28.09 16.18 -9.19
N GLN A 481 27.69 17.17 -8.38
CA GLN A 481 28.16 17.37 -7.01
C GLN A 481 27.22 16.87 -5.90
N ALA A 482 26.17 16.12 -6.26
CA ALA A 482 25.18 15.70 -5.28
C ALA A 482 25.74 14.63 -4.32
N VAL A 483 25.23 14.65 -3.08
CA VAL A 483 25.47 13.61 -2.06
C VAL A 483 24.14 12.90 -1.82
N ILE A 484 24.07 11.63 -2.22
CA ILE A 484 22.84 10.84 -2.20
C ILE A 484 22.95 9.76 -1.12
N PRO A 485 22.07 9.76 -0.11
CA PRO A 485 22.03 8.68 0.86
C PRO A 485 21.51 7.40 0.20
N ILE A 486 22.25 6.30 0.39
CA ILE A 486 21.88 4.95 -0.05
C ILE A 486 21.60 4.10 1.18
N GLU A 487 20.44 3.47 1.20
CA GLU A 487 20.07 2.49 2.22
C GLU A 487 19.54 1.24 1.53
N ILE A 488 20.13 0.10 1.88
CA ILE A 488 19.69 -1.22 1.46
C ILE A 488 19.24 -2.03 2.66
N ILE A 489 18.19 -2.81 2.48
CA ILE A 489 17.64 -3.73 3.48
C ILE A 489 17.67 -5.11 2.85
N ALA A 490 18.26 -6.07 3.57
CA ALA A 490 18.26 -7.46 3.18
C ALA A 490 17.69 -8.33 4.30
N GLN A 491 17.02 -9.40 3.91
CA GLN A 491 16.47 -10.41 4.80
C GLN A 491 16.66 -11.81 4.21
N ASP A 492 16.96 -12.76 5.08
CA ASP A 492 17.19 -14.15 4.76
C ASP A 492 16.49 -15.04 5.81
N ASP A 493 16.04 -16.23 5.41
CA ASP A 493 15.36 -17.16 6.31
C ASP A 493 16.35 -17.84 7.27
N VAL A 494 17.58 -18.12 6.82
CA VAL A 494 18.65 -18.68 7.66
C VAL A 494 19.56 -17.59 8.22
N GLY A 495 20.24 -16.83 7.37
CA GLY A 495 21.10 -15.72 7.77
C GLY A 495 21.93 -15.11 6.64
N LEU A 496 22.19 -13.81 6.75
CA LEU A 496 23.05 -13.07 5.84
C LEU A 496 24.52 -13.20 6.27
N LYS A 497 25.41 -13.51 5.32
CA LYS A 497 26.87 -13.51 5.48
C LYS A 497 27.47 -12.14 5.20
N SER A 498 26.99 -11.44 4.18
CA SER A 498 27.41 -10.06 3.92
C SER A 498 26.39 -9.25 3.15
N LEU A 499 26.48 -7.93 3.31
CA LEU A 499 25.65 -6.94 2.65
C LEU A 499 26.55 -5.86 2.05
N SER A 500 26.36 -5.53 0.77
CA SER A 500 27.24 -4.58 0.06
C SER A 500 26.44 -3.64 -0.82
N VAL A 501 26.92 -2.41 -1.00
CA VAL A 501 26.42 -1.45 -1.99
C VAL A 501 27.48 -1.29 -3.08
N LYS A 502 27.11 -1.54 -4.34
CA LYS A 502 27.96 -1.28 -5.50
C LYS A 502 27.40 -0.17 -6.37
N VAL A 503 28.32 0.56 -6.99
CA VAL A 503 28.03 1.69 -7.88
C VAL A 503 28.70 1.42 -9.22
N ASN A 504 27.91 1.33 -10.28
CA ASN A 504 28.41 1.27 -11.65
C ASN A 504 28.44 2.68 -12.22
N ALA A 505 29.65 3.20 -12.44
CA ALA A 505 29.86 4.56 -12.94
C ALA A 505 30.77 4.57 -14.19
N PRO A 506 30.56 5.51 -15.13
CA PRO A 506 31.47 5.70 -16.25
C PRO A 506 32.75 6.40 -15.78
N ILE A 507 33.91 5.77 -16.01
CA ILE A 507 35.23 6.37 -15.78
C ILE A 507 35.82 6.75 -17.14
N LYS A 508 36.18 8.02 -17.30
CA LYS A 508 36.83 8.52 -18.51
C LYS A 508 38.35 8.39 -18.39
N ASN A 509 38.94 7.58 -19.26
CA ASN A 509 40.40 7.53 -19.41
C ASN A 509 40.89 8.70 -20.28
N SER A 510 42.19 9.03 -20.19
CA SER A 510 42.85 10.16 -20.88
C SER A 510 42.68 10.21 -22.41
N GLY A 511 42.11 9.16 -23.02
CA GLY A 511 41.79 9.06 -24.45
C GLY A 511 40.31 9.32 -24.83
N GLY A 512 39.41 9.60 -23.87
CA GLY A 512 38.01 9.96 -24.15
C GLY A 512 37.01 8.80 -24.25
N GLU A 513 37.45 7.54 -24.16
CA GLU A 513 36.56 6.39 -24.00
C GLU A 513 36.11 6.24 -22.53
N SER A 514 34.79 6.12 -22.31
CA SER A 514 34.21 5.82 -21.00
C SER A 514 34.14 4.31 -20.80
N VAL A 515 34.91 3.78 -19.84
CA VAL A 515 34.77 2.39 -19.36
C VAL A 515 33.90 2.40 -18.12
N ARG A 516 32.90 1.51 -18.05
CA ARG A 516 32.08 1.34 -16.85
C ARG A 516 32.78 0.42 -15.86
N GLN A 517 32.92 0.87 -14.62
CA GLN A 517 33.50 0.09 -13.53
C GLN A 517 32.51 -0.03 -12.39
N ASP A 518 32.42 -1.22 -11.80
CA ASP A 518 31.72 -1.44 -10.53
C ASP A 518 32.66 -1.07 -9.38
N ASP A 519 32.28 -0.04 -8.64
CA ASP A 519 32.96 0.44 -7.44
C ASP A 519 32.21 -0.02 -6.19
N LEU A 520 32.95 -0.43 -5.15
CA LEU A 520 32.38 -0.91 -3.88
C LEU A 520 32.24 0.28 -2.92
N LEU A 521 31.01 0.72 -2.68
CA LEU A 521 30.73 1.90 -1.85
C LEU A 521 30.70 1.57 -0.35
N ALA A 522 30.12 0.43 0.00
CA ALA A 522 30.04 -0.03 1.39
C ALA A 522 29.92 -1.56 1.43
N HIS A 523 30.45 -2.16 2.49
CA HIS A 523 30.40 -3.60 2.73
C HIS A 523 30.34 -3.87 4.22
N GLU A 524 29.48 -4.79 4.63
CA GLU A 524 29.31 -5.23 6.01
C GLU A 524 29.25 -6.76 6.04
N ASN A 525 30.03 -7.38 6.92
CA ASN A 525 29.95 -8.81 7.20
C ASN A 525 28.95 -9.03 8.34
N LEU A 526 28.08 -10.01 8.16
CA LEU A 526 26.91 -10.23 9.00
C LEU A 526 26.81 -11.72 9.34
N GLN A 527 26.07 -12.00 10.42
CA GLN A 527 25.54 -13.31 10.76
C GLN A 527 24.19 -13.07 11.45
N VAL A 528 23.25 -12.49 10.71
CA VAL A 528 21.89 -12.14 11.21
C VAL A 528 20.87 -12.37 10.09
N ASN A 529 19.63 -12.66 10.45
CA ASN A 529 18.55 -12.93 9.48
C ASN A 529 18.06 -11.67 8.75
N SER A 530 18.30 -10.48 9.31
CA SER A 530 17.97 -9.22 8.63
C SER A 530 18.94 -8.13 9.06
N SER A 531 19.31 -7.26 8.12
CA SER A 531 20.13 -6.10 8.39
C SER A 531 19.82 -4.98 7.40
N SER A 532 20.20 -3.75 7.77
CA SER A 532 20.19 -2.61 6.86
C SER A 532 21.54 -1.90 6.86
N LEU A 533 22.03 -1.60 5.65
CA LEU A 533 23.30 -0.90 5.44
C LEU A 533 23.02 0.50 4.88
N LYS A 534 23.47 1.52 5.61
CA LYS A 534 23.36 2.94 5.25
C LYS A 534 24.73 3.48 4.85
N THR A 535 24.79 4.16 3.71
CA THR A 535 25.99 4.84 3.23
C THR A 535 25.62 6.11 2.44
N GLU A 536 26.60 6.97 2.16
CA GLU A 536 26.41 8.18 1.35
C GLU A 536 27.25 8.11 0.07
N LEU A 537 26.60 8.33 -1.06
CA LEU A 537 27.25 8.40 -2.37
C LEU A 537 27.55 9.86 -2.73
N ASN A 538 28.82 10.26 -2.66
CA ASN A 538 29.27 11.57 -3.15
C ASN A 538 29.65 11.49 -4.63
N LEU A 539 28.90 12.19 -5.48
CA LEU A 539 29.08 12.16 -6.94
C LEU A 539 30.30 12.95 -7.43
N GLU A 540 30.84 13.88 -6.63
CA GLU A 540 32.08 14.61 -6.94
C GLU A 540 33.25 13.67 -7.24
N ASN A 541 33.27 12.49 -6.60
CA ASN A 541 34.35 11.52 -6.71
C ASN A 541 34.46 10.85 -8.10
N TYR A 542 33.42 10.96 -8.95
CA TYR A 542 33.32 10.23 -10.21
C TYR A 542 33.51 11.10 -11.47
N ASN A 543 33.83 12.39 -11.34
CA ASN A 543 34.11 13.33 -12.45
C ASN A 543 33.08 13.30 -13.60
N LEU A 544 31.80 13.43 -13.25
CA LEU A 544 30.67 13.21 -14.13
C LEU A 544 30.28 14.44 -14.96
N GLN A 545 29.74 14.23 -16.16
CA GLN A 545 29.21 15.27 -17.04
C GLN A 545 27.68 15.20 -17.18
N VAL A 546 27.08 16.31 -17.62
CA VAL A 546 25.64 16.39 -17.89
C VAL A 546 25.25 15.38 -18.96
N GLY A 547 24.29 14.52 -18.65
CA GLY A 547 23.84 13.42 -19.50
C GLY A 547 24.39 12.04 -19.10
N ASP A 548 25.38 11.96 -18.21
CA ASP A 548 25.87 10.69 -17.68
C ASP A 548 24.83 10.02 -16.76
N TYR A 549 24.95 8.70 -16.61
CA TYR A 549 24.10 7.89 -15.74
C TYR A 549 24.96 7.04 -14.82
N ILE A 550 24.64 7.05 -13.52
CA ILE A 550 25.19 6.15 -12.52
C ILE A 550 24.13 5.14 -12.10
N GLN A 551 24.54 3.90 -11.91
CA GLN A 551 23.67 2.82 -11.46
C GLN A 551 24.10 2.34 -10.09
N VAL A 552 23.18 2.29 -9.13
CA VAL A 552 23.42 1.83 -7.76
C VAL A 552 22.61 0.57 -7.52
N TYR A 553 23.22 -0.46 -6.95
CA TYR A 553 22.55 -1.70 -6.57
C TYR A 553 23.16 -2.30 -5.31
N GLY A 554 22.32 -2.93 -4.50
CA GLY A 554 22.72 -3.71 -3.34
C GLY A 554 23.06 -5.14 -3.73
N ILE A 555 23.92 -5.77 -2.95
CA ILE A 555 24.27 -7.20 -3.04
C ILE A 555 24.12 -7.82 -1.65
N ALA A 556 23.37 -8.91 -1.56
CA ALA A 556 23.28 -9.77 -0.39
C ALA A 556 23.89 -11.14 -0.71
N ILE A 557 24.63 -11.67 0.25
CA ILE A 557 25.18 -13.03 0.22
C ILE A 557 24.72 -13.71 1.50
N ASP A 558 24.11 -14.87 1.38
CA ASP A 558 23.67 -15.71 2.50
C ASP A 558 24.83 -16.46 3.14
N VAL A 559 24.55 -17.13 4.25
CA VAL A 559 25.50 -18.02 4.92
C VAL A 559 25.63 -19.39 4.24
N PHE A 560 24.79 -19.72 3.24
CA PHE A 560 24.72 -21.05 2.66
C PHE A 560 26.06 -21.52 2.08
N GLU A 561 26.58 -22.61 2.64
CA GLU A 561 27.80 -23.24 2.15
C GLU A 561 27.77 -24.76 2.41
N VAL A 562 27.59 -25.54 1.34
CA VAL A 562 27.54 -27.01 1.41
C VAL A 562 28.47 -27.60 0.36
N ASN A 563 29.41 -28.46 0.79
CA ASN A 563 30.38 -29.13 -0.08
C ASN A 563 31.16 -28.16 -1.01
N GLY A 564 31.48 -26.96 -0.52
CA GLY A 564 32.18 -25.92 -1.27
C GLY A 564 31.33 -25.20 -2.33
N LYS A 565 30.02 -25.46 -2.38
CA LYS A 565 29.06 -24.71 -3.19
C LYS A 565 28.35 -23.68 -2.31
N THR A 566 28.30 -22.44 -2.78
CA THR A 566 27.53 -21.35 -2.18
C THR A 566 26.42 -20.93 -3.13
N HIS A 567 25.41 -20.24 -2.63
CA HIS A 567 24.46 -19.56 -3.50
C HIS A 567 25.13 -18.40 -4.26
N PRO A 568 24.60 -18.04 -5.46
CA PRO A 568 25.06 -16.87 -6.18
C PRO A 568 24.69 -15.58 -5.42
N GLU A 569 25.46 -14.51 -5.63
CA GLU A 569 25.15 -13.21 -5.05
C GLU A 569 23.76 -12.71 -5.51
N THR A 570 22.90 -12.31 -4.57
CA THR A 570 21.58 -11.76 -4.90
C THR A 570 21.66 -10.25 -5.01
N ARG A 571 21.13 -9.70 -6.11
CA ARG A 571 21.20 -8.27 -6.43
C ARG A 571 19.84 -7.61 -6.29
N SER A 572 19.82 -6.39 -5.76
CA SER A 572 18.61 -5.57 -5.74
C SER A 572 18.27 -5.06 -7.15
N LEU A 573 17.05 -4.54 -7.32
CA LEU A 573 16.74 -3.68 -8.46
C LEU A 573 17.72 -2.50 -8.51
N THR A 574 18.23 -2.19 -9.70
CA THR A 574 19.14 -1.06 -9.91
C THR A 574 18.39 0.27 -9.82
N ARG A 575 19.00 1.26 -9.16
CA ARG A 575 18.56 2.66 -9.18
C ARG A 575 19.47 3.47 -10.09
N THR A 576 18.87 4.22 -11.01
CA THR A 576 19.61 5.07 -11.94
C THR A 576 19.60 6.52 -11.47
N LEU A 577 20.79 7.10 -11.34
CA LEU A 577 21.01 8.51 -11.07
C LEU A 577 21.45 9.19 -12.36
N ARG A 578 20.59 10.03 -12.94
CA ARG A 578 20.90 10.79 -14.15
C ARG A 578 21.50 12.14 -13.79
N ILE A 579 22.67 12.42 -14.34
CA ILE A 579 23.36 13.70 -14.13
C ILE A 579 22.74 14.76 -15.05
N VAL A 580 22.21 15.83 -14.45
CA VAL A 580 21.57 16.95 -15.15
C VAL A 580 22.27 18.27 -14.81
N ASP A 581 22.06 19.28 -15.64
CA ASP A 581 22.53 20.63 -15.35
C ASP A 581 21.63 21.33 -14.32
N GLN A 582 22.14 22.42 -13.74
CA GLN A 582 21.42 23.22 -12.75
C GLN A 582 20.10 23.77 -13.29
N VAL A 583 20.03 24.12 -14.58
CA VAL A 583 18.81 24.64 -15.21
C VAL A 583 17.72 23.57 -15.26
N THR A 584 18.05 22.35 -15.70
CA THR A 584 17.09 21.24 -15.76
C THR A 584 16.61 20.85 -14.36
N LEU A 585 17.51 20.75 -13.38
CA LEU A 585 17.11 20.46 -11.99
C LEU A 585 16.20 21.55 -11.43
N THR A 586 16.53 22.83 -11.65
CA THR A 586 15.70 23.96 -11.21
C THR A 586 14.30 23.90 -11.84
N ASN A 587 14.18 23.50 -13.11
CA ASN A 587 12.90 23.31 -13.77
C ASN A 587 12.06 22.18 -13.14
N LEU A 588 12.69 21.06 -12.77
CA LEU A 588 12.03 19.97 -12.04
C LEU A 588 11.53 20.44 -10.67
N LEU A 589 12.36 21.16 -9.91
CA LEU A 589 11.98 21.71 -8.60
C LEU A 589 10.83 22.73 -8.73
N ARG A 590 10.83 23.59 -9.76
CA ARG A 590 9.72 24.52 -10.04
C ARG A 590 8.42 23.80 -10.40
N LYS A 591 8.49 22.64 -11.05
CA LYS A 591 7.32 21.80 -11.34
C LYS A 591 6.73 21.24 -10.05
N ASP A 592 7.57 20.75 -9.14
CA ASP A 592 7.15 20.25 -7.82
C ASP A 592 6.49 21.38 -6.99
N ILE A 593 7.08 22.56 -6.96
CA ILE A 593 6.51 23.76 -6.31
C ILE A 593 5.16 24.17 -6.93
N SER A 594 5.05 24.08 -8.25
CA SER A 594 3.79 24.36 -8.95
C SER A 594 2.66 23.40 -8.58
N LEU A 595 2.98 22.12 -8.35
CA LEU A 595 2.02 21.13 -7.86
C LEU A 595 1.57 21.48 -6.43
N ILE A 596 2.49 21.80 -5.53
CA ILE A 596 2.18 22.24 -4.15
C ILE A 596 1.22 23.43 -4.18
N ARG A 597 1.50 24.44 -5.02
CA ARG A 597 0.61 25.61 -5.19
C ARG A 597 -0.79 25.21 -5.67
N GLN A 598 -0.91 24.31 -6.64
CA GLN A 598 -2.23 23.84 -7.11
C GLN A 598 -3.00 23.14 -5.99
N HIS A 599 -2.32 22.36 -5.15
CA HIS A 599 -2.93 21.76 -3.97
C HIS A 599 -3.35 22.82 -2.95
N ALA A 600 -2.57 23.89 -2.77
CA ALA A 600 -2.87 24.99 -1.87
C ALA A 600 -4.11 25.78 -2.33
N ILE A 601 -4.22 26.11 -3.62
CA ILE A 601 -5.39 26.79 -4.20
C ILE A 601 -6.66 25.95 -3.98
N ARG A 602 -6.58 24.62 -4.20
CA ARG A 602 -7.73 23.74 -3.98
C ARG A 602 -8.11 23.68 -2.50
N ALA A 603 -7.12 23.56 -1.61
CA ALA A 603 -7.34 23.50 -0.16
C ALA A 603 -7.94 24.82 0.37
N GLU A 604 -7.39 25.97 -0.05
CA GLU A 604 -7.88 27.30 0.33
C GLU A 604 -9.32 27.50 -0.13
N ARG A 605 -9.63 27.19 -1.39
CA ARG A 605 -10.98 27.35 -1.92
C ARG A 605 -11.99 26.45 -1.21
N GLN A 606 -11.61 25.20 -0.91
CA GLN A 606 -12.45 24.27 -0.14
C GLN A 606 -12.67 24.77 1.30
N GLN A 607 -11.62 25.27 1.96
CA GLN A 607 -11.72 25.83 3.31
C GLN A 607 -12.59 27.09 3.34
N ARG A 608 -12.47 27.94 2.32
CA ARG A 608 -13.23 29.19 2.21
C ARG A 608 -14.72 28.94 1.96
N GLN A 609 -15.08 27.91 1.18
CA GLN A 609 -16.47 27.47 1.02
C GLN A 609 -17.07 26.95 2.33
N GLN A 610 -16.24 26.33 3.18
CA GLN A 610 -16.66 25.85 4.50
C GLN A 610 -16.89 26.98 5.51
N LEU A 611 -16.33 28.18 5.29
CA LEU A 611 -16.44 29.31 6.22
C LEU A 611 -17.88 29.83 6.39
N ASP A 612 -18.68 29.67 5.32
CA ASP A 612 -20.07 30.12 5.22
C ASP A 612 -21.08 28.98 5.41
N GLN A 613 -20.60 27.75 5.67
CA GLN A 613 -21.42 26.54 5.82
C GLN A 613 -21.22 25.92 7.22
N PRO A 614 -22.19 25.14 7.72
CA PRO A 614 -21.97 24.33 8.92
C PRO A 614 -20.79 23.36 8.70
N LEU A 615 -20.00 23.15 9.77
CA LEU A 615 -18.79 22.32 9.72
C LEU A 615 -19.10 20.88 9.31
N ASP A 616 -18.59 20.48 8.15
CA ASP A 616 -18.58 19.10 7.67
C ASP A 616 -17.21 18.45 7.97
N GLU A 617 -17.19 17.50 8.91
CA GLU A 617 -15.97 16.82 9.36
C GLU A 617 -15.24 16.08 8.24
N ASN A 618 -15.95 15.51 7.26
CA ASN A 618 -15.33 14.74 6.20
C ASN A 618 -14.57 15.66 5.24
N LYS A 619 -15.14 16.83 4.93
CA LYS A 619 -14.45 17.88 4.18
C LYS A 619 -13.25 18.41 4.95
N GLN A 620 -13.39 18.66 6.25
CA GLN A 620 -12.26 19.13 7.07
C GLN A 620 -11.11 18.11 7.09
N LYS A 621 -11.38 16.82 7.33
CA LYS A 621 -10.37 15.74 7.27
C LYS A 621 -9.69 15.66 5.90
N SER A 622 -10.42 15.91 4.82
CA SER A 622 -9.86 15.95 3.46
C SER A 622 -8.90 17.13 3.26
N ILE A 623 -9.24 18.31 3.79
CA ILE A 623 -8.36 19.49 3.75
C ILE A 623 -7.10 19.23 4.58
N THR A 624 -7.22 18.73 5.81
CA THR A 624 -6.05 18.39 6.66
C THR A 624 -5.15 17.37 5.97
N LYS A 625 -5.70 16.28 5.40
CA LYS A 625 -4.93 15.31 4.62
C LYS A 625 -4.21 15.95 3.42
N ARG A 626 -4.82 16.95 2.78
CA ARG A 626 -4.21 17.66 1.65
C ARG A 626 -3.08 18.58 2.10
N ILE A 627 -3.22 19.25 3.25
CA ILE A 627 -2.16 20.04 3.88
C ILE A 627 -0.96 19.15 4.21
N ASN A 628 -1.18 18.01 4.86
CA ASN A 628 -0.10 17.09 5.22
C ASN A 628 0.63 16.53 3.97
N ARG A 629 -0.11 16.26 2.88
CA ARG A 629 0.51 15.88 1.59
C ARG A 629 1.39 17.00 1.01
N MET A 630 0.95 18.26 1.09
CA MET A 630 1.73 19.40 0.61
C MET A 630 3.01 19.58 1.40
N GLN A 631 2.95 19.42 2.72
CA GLN A 631 4.12 19.47 3.59
C GLN A 631 5.12 18.37 3.24
N LYS A 632 4.66 17.12 3.09
CA LYS A 632 5.53 16.03 2.65
C LYS A 632 6.21 16.31 1.30
N MET A 633 5.47 16.85 0.32
CA MET A 633 6.04 17.25 -0.98
C MET A 633 7.07 18.37 -0.84
N LEU A 634 6.84 19.32 0.07
CA LEU A 634 7.78 20.40 0.36
C LEU A 634 9.07 19.86 1.01
N ASP A 635 8.95 18.96 1.97
CA ASP A 635 10.07 18.31 2.65
C ASP A 635 10.92 17.50 1.65
N GLU A 636 10.27 16.75 0.76
CA GLU A 636 10.92 16.03 -0.34
C GLU A 636 11.67 17.00 -1.27
N THR A 637 11.07 18.16 -1.59
CA THR A 637 11.69 19.20 -2.43
C THR A 637 12.90 19.82 -1.74
N ASN A 638 12.80 20.13 -0.44
CA ASN A 638 13.89 20.68 0.36
C ASN A 638 15.05 19.67 0.49
N THR A 639 14.70 18.38 0.67
CA THR A 639 15.68 17.28 0.70
C THR A 639 16.44 17.17 -0.62
N LYS A 640 15.75 17.27 -1.78
CA LYS A 640 16.41 17.29 -3.10
C LYS A 640 17.39 18.45 -3.24
N ILE A 641 17.05 19.65 -2.74
CA ILE A 641 17.93 20.82 -2.79
C ILE A 641 19.18 20.61 -1.94
N LYS A 642 19.03 20.06 -0.73
CA LYS A 642 20.15 19.73 0.17
C LYS A 642 21.06 18.66 -0.44
N GLN A 643 20.48 17.56 -0.93
CA GLN A 643 21.19 16.47 -1.57
C GLN A 643 22.00 16.94 -2.78
N ASN A 644 21.46 17.86 -3.57
CA ASN A 644 22.15 18.39 -4.76
C ASN A 644 23.12 19.54 -4.46
N LYS A 645 23.33 19.92 -3.19
CA LYS A 645 24.12 21.10 -2.79
C LYS A 645 23.76 22.36 -3.60
N LEU A 646 22.48 22.55 -3.91
CA LEU A 646 22.05 23.66 -4.75
C LEU A 646 22.17 24.98 -3.96
N GLU A 647 23.06 25.86 -4.41
CA GLU A 647 23.28 27.20 -3.82
C GLU A 647 22.33 28.24 -4.44
N ASP A 648 21.04 28.10 -4.19
CA ASP A 648 20.04 29.12 -4.53
C ASP A 648 19.41 29.67 -3.24
N SER A 649 19.92 30.82 -2.79
CA SER A 649 19.48 31.48 -1.55
C SER A 649 18.01 31.91 -1.64
N VAL A 650 17.57 32.37 -2.81
CA VAL A 650 16.20 32.82 -3.05
C VAL A 650 15.22 31.65 -3.00
N LEU A 651 15.57 30.52 -3.63
CA LEU A 651 14.74 29.32 -3.59
C LEU A 651 14.67 28.71 -2.19
N LYS A 652 15.79 28.69 -1.45
CA LYS A 652 15.82 28.23 -0.04
C LYS A 652 14.93 29.10 0.84
N GLU A 653 15.04 30.42 0.73
CA GLU A 653 14.19 31.35 1.49
C GLU A 653 12.70 31.17 1.15
N LEU A 654 12.37 31.02 -0.14
CA LEU A 654 11.01 30.77 -0.60
C LEU A 654 10.43 29.49 0.01
N LEU A 655 11.20 28.39 0.03
CA LEU A 655 10.74 27.11 0.56
C LEU A 655 10.61 27.14 2.08
N ASN A 656 11.54 27.76 2.80
CA ASN A 656 11.44 27.94 4.24
C ASN A 656 10.19 28.77 4.62
N ASN A 657 9.90 29.83 3.87
CA ASN A 657 8.68 30.62 4.05
C ASN A 657 7.43 29.78 3.77
N ALA A 658 7.45 28.97 2.71
CA ALA A 658 6.35 28.04 2.40
C ALA A 658 6.13 26.99 3.51
N GLU A 659 7.21 26.48 4.10
CA GLU A 659 7.20 25.48 5.17
C GLU A 659 6.56 26.06 6.44
N GLN A 660 6.98 27.25 6.85
CA GLN A 660 6.39 27.96 7.99
C GLN A 660 4.89 28.22 7.78
N LEU A 661 4.48 28.62 6.58
CA LEU A 661 3.07 28.86 6.27
C LEU A 661 2.24 27.58 6.29
N LEU A 662 2.76 26.47 5.74
CA LEU A 662 2.10 25.17 5.76
C LEU A 662 1.99 24.59 7.18
N SER A 663 3.06 24.68 7.99
CA SER A 663 3.06 24.22 9.38
C SER A 663 2.02 24.97 10.22
N ASN A 664 1.93 26.29 10.06
CA ASN A 664 0.90 27.11 10.72
C ASN A 664 -0.52 26.76 10.26
N ALA A 665 -0.70 26.50 8.95
CA ALA A 665 -1.97 26.07 8.40
C ALA A 665 -2.36 24.67 8.92
N GLN A 666 -1.41 23.74 9.05
CA GLN A 666 -1.62 22.41 9.60
C GLN A 666 -2.08 22.50 11.06
N GLY A 667 -1.34 23.21 11.92
CA GLY A 667 -1.69 23.36 13.33
C GLY A 667 -3.07 23.98 13.53
N SER A 668 -3.43 24.99 12.71
CA SER A 668 -4.77 25.56 12.73
C SER A 668 -5.83 24.59 12.18
N SER A 669 -5.50 23.76 11.19
CA SER A 669 -6.42 22.78 10.60
C SER A 669 -6.76 21.63 11.56
N GLU A 670 -5.78 21.16 12.35
CA GLU A 670 -5.92 20.07 13.33
C GLU A 670 -6.70 20.49 14.58
N GLN A 671 -6.71 21.78 14.91
CA GLN A 671 -7.45 22.33 16.05
C GLN A 671 -8.96 22.46 15.79
N ILE A 672 -9.41 22.34 14.54
CA ILE A 672 -10.83 22.43 14.18
C ILE A 672 -11.55 21.13 14.55
N LYS A 673 -12.43 21.18 15.55
CA LYS A 673 -13.20 20.03 16.06
C LYS A 673 -14.69 20.36 16.14
N ALA A 674 -15.56 19.41 15.83
CA ALA A 674 -17.02 19.61 15.85
C ALA A 674 -17.60 19.93 17.25
N ILE A 675 -16.86 19.65 18.33
CA ILE A 675 -17.34 19.76 19.71
C ILE A 675 -17.09 21.16 20.33
N HIS A 676 -16.21 22.00 19.76
CA HIS A 676 -15.87 23.32 20.31
C HIS A 676 -16.68 24.48 19.71
N GLN A 677 -16.79 25.59 20.46
CA GLN A 677 -17.59 26.78 20.13
C GLN A 677 -17.35 27.27 18.69
N ASN A 678 -18.43 27.63 17.98
CA ASN A 678 -18.40 28.08 16.58
C ASN A 678 -17.39 29.21 16.30
N ASN A 679 -17.11 30.07 17.28
CA ASN A 679 -16.19 31.20 17.10
C ASN A 679 -14.71 30.78 16.99
N ASP A 680 -14.26 29.80 17.78
CA ASP A 680 -12.87 29.32 17.74
C ASP A 680 -12.61 28.56 16.44
N ASN A 681 -13.54 27.67 16.04
CA ASN A 681 -13.48 26.98 14.77
C ASN A 681 -13.43 27.97 13.60
N LYS A 682 -14.29 28.99 13.59
CA LYS A 682 -14.29 30.02 12.53
C LYS A 682 -12.94 30.75 12.47
N LYS A 683 -12.36 31.10 13.62
CA LYS A 683 -11.03 31.72 13.71
C LYS A 683 -9.93 30.83 13.14
N HIS A 684 -9.90 29.54 13.53
CA HIS A 684 -8.93 28.59 12.99
C HIS A 684 -9.12 28.35 11.49
N MET A 685 -10.36 28.29 10.99
CA MET A 685 -10.65 28.18 9.56
C MET A 685 -10.18 29.42 8.79
N THR A 686 -10.42 30.62 9.32
CA THR A 686 -9.92 31.87 8.74
C THR A 686 -8.39 31.87 8.70
N ASN A 687 -7.73 31.44 9.78
CA ASN A 687 -6.27 31.29 9.79
C ASN A 687 -5.77 30.32 8.70
N VAL A 688 -6.44 29.17 8.50
CA VAL A 688 -6.08 28.24 7.41
C VAL A 688 -6.20 28.91 6.05
N VAL A 689 -7.31 29.63 5.78
CA VAL A 689 -7.51 30.38 4.53
C VAL A 689 -6.40 31.42 4.35
N ASP A 690 -6.10 32.21 5.38
CA ASP A 690 -5.10 33.27 5.31
C ASP A 690 -3.69 32.71 5.06
N LYS A 691 -3.29 31.64 5.77
CA LYS A 691 -1.98 31.01 5.60
C LYS A 691 -1.83 30.34 4.25
N LEU A 692 -2.88 29.65 3.76
CA LEU A 692 -2.87 29.09 2.41
C LEU A 692 -2.88 30.19 1.33
N GLY A 693 -3.57 31.31 1.56
CA GLY A 693 -3.53 32.48 0.69
C GLY A 693 -2.13 33.11 0.60
N GLN A 694 -1.45 33.27 1.74
CA GLN A 694 -0.06 33.73 1.82
C GLN A 694 0.89 32.74 1.13
N LEU A 695 0.69 31.44 1.31
CA LEU A 695 1.46 30.39 0.63
C LEU A 695 1.30 30.48 -0.88
N ILE A 696 0.07 30.58 -1.38
CA ILE A 696 -0.21 30.77 -2.81
C ILE A 696 0.52 32.01 -3.33
N HIS A 697 0.54 33.09 -2.55
CA HIS A 697 1.24 34.32 -2.92
C HIS A 697 2.75 34.08 -3.06
N VAL A 698 3.41 33.56 -2.02
CA VAL A 698 4.86 33.23 -2.03
C VAL A 698 5.20 32.33 -3.22
N LEU A 699 4.40 31.29 -3.47
CA LEU A 699 4.60 30.36 -4.59
C LEU A 699 4.23 30.93 -5.98
N SER A 700 3.69 32.16 -6.06
CA SER A 700 3.20 32.78 -7.30
C SER A 700 3.99 33.99 -7.79
N GLN A 701 4.93 34.51 -6.98
CA GLN A 701 5.68 35.75 -7.27
C GLN A 701 6.51 35.75 -8.56
N GLY A 702 6.57 34.64 -9.32
CA GLY A 702 7.35 34.53 -10.55
C GLY A 702 6.68 33.84 -11.75
N LYS A 703 5.35 33.87 -11.93
CA LYS A 703 4.68 33.02 -12.95
C LYS A 703 4.42 33.66 -14.34
N SER A 704 3.58 34.68 -14.49
CA SER A 704 3.11 35.06 -15.85
C SER A 704 4.15 35.73 -16.76
N VAL A 705 5.02 36.59 -16.22
CA VAL A 705 6.09 37.24 -17.01
C VAL A 705 7.24 36.28 -17.25
N SER A 706 7.63 35.51 -16.24
CA SER A 706 8.77 34.60 -16.34
C SER A 706 8.47 33.36 -17.16
N ASP A 707 7.22 32.89 -17.19
CA ASP A 707 6.79 31.82 -18.13
C ASP A 707 6.94 32.30 -19.58
N LEU A 708 6.57 33.54 -19.89
CA LEU A 708 6.77 34.14 -21.22
C LEU A 708 8.26 34.39 -21.53
N GLN A 709 9.06 34.85 -20.55
CA GLN A 709 10.51 34.99 -20.71
C GLN A 709 11.19 33.64 -20.99
N MET A 710 10.81 32.60 -20.26
CA MET A 710 11.33 31.24 -20.47
C MET A 710 10.94 30.71 -21.85
N ARG A 711 9.68 30.92 -22.27
CA ARG A 711 9.18 30.50 -23.59
C ARG A 711 9.88 31.26 -24.72
N LEU A 712 10.11 32.56 -24.57
CA LEU A 712 10.90 33.38 -25.50
C LEU A 712 12.35 32.89 -25.57
N LYS A 713 12.98 32.57 -24.43
CA LYS A 713 14.35 32.01 -24.38
C LYS A 713 14.44 30.65 -25.07
N GLN A 714 13.42 29.79 -24.92
CA GLN A 714 13.34 28.51 -25.63
C GLN A 714 13.22 28.71 -27.14
N ILE A 715 12.35 29.62 -27.59
CA ILE A 715 12.19 29.95 -29.01
C ILE A 715 13.50 30.50 -29.58
N GLU A 716 14.19 31.39 -28.85
CA GLU A 716 15.49 31.93 -29.26
C GLU A 716 16.55 30.82 -29.37
N ALA A 717 16.61 29.90 -28.41
CA ALA A 717 17.54 28.77 -28.44
C ALA A 717 17.30 27.86 -29.66
N ILE A 718 16.04 27.53 -29.96
CA ILE A 718 15.69 26.75 -31.16
C ILE A 718 16.04 27.54 -32.43
N GLN A 719 15.79 28.84 -32.47
CA GLN A 719 16.13 29.71 -33.60
C GLN A 719 17.65 29.73 -33.86
N ARG A 720 18.47 29.80 -32.81
CA ARG A 720 19.95 29.72 -32.91
C ARG A 720 20.41 28.34 -33.40
N SER A 721 19.77 27.26 -32.95
CA SER A 721 20.03 25.91 -33.47
C SER A 721 19.72 25.83 -34.97
N LEU A 722 18.55 26.27 -35.41
CA LEU A 722 18.17 26.28 -36.82
C LEU A 722 19.11 27.15 -37.66
N GLN A 723 19.58 28.27 -37.11
CA GLN A 723 20.60 29.10 -37.76
C GLN A 723 21.92 28.34 -37.95
N ASN A 724 22.34 27.55 -36.97
CA ASN A 724 23.55 26.72 -37.09
C ASN A 724 23.35 25.58 -38.09
N ASP A 725 22.22 24.89 -38.08
CA ASP A 725 21.88 23.84 -39.05
C ASP A 725 21.90 24.40 -40.49
N THR A 726 21.28 25.57 -40.69
CA THR A 726 21.27 26.30 -41.97
C THR A 726 22.69 26.66 -42.42
N ARG A 727 23.56 27.07 -41.48
CA ARG A 727 24.98 27.39 -41.78
C ARG A 727 25.80 26.17 -42.17
N GLN A 728 25.52 25.00 -41.61
CA GLN A 728 26.25 23.77 -41.96
C GLN A 728 25.94 23.30 -43.39
N LEU A 729 24.78 23.67 -43.94
CA LEU A 729 24.40 23.34 -45.31
C LEU A 729 24.95 24.32 -46.35
N LEU A 730 25.34 25.54 -45.97
CA LEU A 730 25.87 26.56 -46.90
C LEU A 730 27.02 26.04 -47.81
N PRO A 731 28.05 25.32 -47.30
CA PRO A 731 29.12 24.82 -48.16
C PRO A 731 28.67 23.80 -49.21
N LYS A 732 27.55 23.10 -48.96
CA LYS A 732 27.00 22.07 -49.84
C LYS A 732 26.04 22.61 -50.90
N THR A 733 25.51 23.81 -50.70
CA THR A 733 24.44 24.41 -51.52
C THR A 733 24.88 25.65 -52.30
N ILE A 734 25.98 26.30 -51.90
CA ILE A 734 26.46 27.51 -52.55
C ILE A 734 26.87 27.25 -54.01
N GLY A 735 26.34 28.05 -54.94
CA GLY A 735 26.63 27.92 -56.37
C GLY A 735 25.91 26.76 -57.08
N ARG A 736 24.98 26.06 -56.41
CA ARG A 736 24.16 24.98 -57.00
C ARG A 736 22.69 25.41 -57.07
N THR A 737 21.99 24.99 -58.13
CA THR A 737 20.54 25.20 -58.27
C THR A 737 19.75 24.10 -57.57
N GLU A 738 18.46 24.33 -57.29
CA GLU A 738 17.62 23.39 -56.50
C GLU A 738 17.52 21.98 -57.12
N GLY A 739 17.65 21.87 -58.44
CA GLY A 739 17.66 20.59 -59.17
C GLY A 739 18.99 19.85 -59.14
N GLU A 740 20.08 20.52 -58.74
CA GLU A 740 21.44 19.97 -58.69
C GLU A 740 21.85 19.54 -57.27
N LEU A 741 20.95 19.70 -56.30
CA LEU A 741 21.14 19.25 -54.92
C LEU A 741 20.89 17.74 -54.82
N ASP A 742 21.74 17.04 -54.06
CA ASP A 742 21.49 15.62 -53.79
C ASP A 742 20.22 15.42 -52.95
N PRO A 743 19.55 14.25 -53.06
CA PRO A 743 18.28 14.00 -52.38
C PRO A 743 18.34 14.15 -50.86
N ASN A 744 19.48 13.85 -50.24
CA ASN A 744 19.64 13.96 -48.79
C ASN A 744 19.75 15.43 -48.36
N THR A 745 20.55 16.24 -49.06
CA THR A 745 20.63 17.69 -48.81
C THR A 745 19.28 18.37 -49.03
N LYS A 746 18.53 17.99 -50.07
CA LYS A 746 17.17 18.52 -50.32
C LYS A 746 16.20 18.17 -49.19
N LYS A 747 16.28 16.94 -48.67
CA LYS A 747 15.48 16.50 -47.51
C LYS A 747 15.85 17.26 -46.24
N GLU A 748 17.14 17.40 -45.94
CA GLU A 748 17.65 18.17 -44.78
C GLU A 748 17.19 19.63 -44.83
N MET A 749 17.26 20.28 -46.02
CA MET A 749 16.74 21.64 -46.20
C MET A 749 15.23 21.72 -45.95
N LYS A 750 14.45 20.76 -46.47
CA LYS A 750 13.00 20.74 -46.26
C LYS A 750 12.64 20.55 -44.79
N GLU A 751 13.38 19.70 -44.07
CA GLU A 751 13.21 19.52 -42.62
C GLU A 751 13.51 20.81 -41.85
N ILE A 752 14.58 21.52 -42.17
CA ILE A 752 14.91 22.82 -41.54
C ILE A 752 13.84 23.87 -41.87
N ALA A 753 13.37 23.95 -43.12
CA ALA A 753 12.30 24.87 -43.52
C ALA A 753 11.00 24.59 -42.74
N ASN A 754 10.61 23.32 -42.61
CA ASN A 754 9.43 22.92 -41.84
C ASN A 754 9.57 23.26 -40.34
N ARG A 755 10.73 22.97 -39.73
CA ARG A 755 11.02 23.34 -38.33
C ARG A 755 11.01 24.85 -38.12
N GLN A 756 11.52 25.62 -39.08
CA GLN A 756 11.49 27.09 -39.05
C GLN A 756 10.06 27.63 -39.14
N GLN A 757 9.21 27.03 -39.98
CA GLN A 757 7.79 27.37 -40.09
C GLN A 757 7.02 27.01 -38.81
N GLU A 758 7.29 25.85 -38.21
CA GLU A 758 6.69 25.45 -36.94
C GLU A 758 7.07 26.42 -35.81
N LEU A 759 8.35 26.82 -35.73
CA LEU A 759 8.83 27.78 -34.75
C LEU A 759 8.16 29.16 -34.92
N SER A 760 7.92 29.59 -36.17
CA SER A 760 7.13 30.79 -36.48
C SER A 760 5.72 30.70 -35.91
N ASN A 761 5.01 29.59 -36.16
CA ASN A 761 3.65 29.37 -35.62
C ASN A 761 3.64 29.34 -34.08
N GLN A 762 4.64 28.73 -33.45
CA GLN A 762 4.78 28.72 -31.98
C GLN A 762 4.99 30.14 -31.42
N THR A 763 5.77 30.96 -32.14
CA THR A 763 6.02 32.37 -31.80
C THR A 763 4.76 33.21 -31.93
N GLU A 764 3.98 33.01 -32.99
CA GLU A 764 2.67 33.66 -33.20
C GLU A 764 1.70 33.35 -32.06
N ASN A 765 1.58 32.07 -31.68
CA ASN A 765 0.77 31.64 -30.53
C ASN A 765 1.23 32.26 -29.20
N MET A 766 2.55 32.41 -29.00
CA MET A 766 3.10 33.08 -27.82
C MET A 766 2.72 34.56 -27.78
N LEU A 767 2.81 35.26 -28.92
CA LEU A 767 2.42 36.67 -29.03
C LEU A 767 0.92 36.86 -28.77
N GLU A 768 0.06 35.97 -29.25
CA GLU A 768 -1.38 36.02 -28.96
C GLU A 768 -1.67 35.81 -27.46
N GLN A 769 -0.99 34.85 -26.83
CA GLN A 769 -1.08 34.64 -25.37
C GLN A 769 -0.56 35.86 -24.58
N MET A 770 0.52 36.48 -25.06
CA MET A 770 1.07 37.70 -24.48
C MET A 770 0.02 38.84 -24.54
N GLN A 771 -0.66 39.03 -25.68
CA GLN A 771 -1.74 40.01 -25.81
C GLN A 771 -2.93 39.74 -24.87
N LYS A 772 -3.38 38.48 -24.75
CA LYS A 772 -4.44 38.11 -23.80
C LYS A 772 -4.03 38.40 -22.35
N THR A 773 -2.78 38.12 -22.00
CA THR A 773 -2.24 38.36 -20.66
C THR A 773 -2.12 39.86 -20.36
N ILE A 774 -1.70 40.67 -21.35
CA ILE A 774 -1.67 42.14 -21.25
C ILE A 774 -3.05 42.68 -20.88
N GLU A 775 -4.12 42.22 -21.54
CA GLU A 775 -5.47 42.73 -21.31
C GLU A 775 -6.01 42.35 -19.92
N GLN A 776 -5.74 41.12 -19.47
CA GLN A 776 -6.05 40.69 -18.10
C GLN A 776 -5.31 41.52 -17.05
N MET A 777 -4.03 41.85 -17.32
CA MET A 777 -3.19 42.61 -16.42
C MET A 777 -3.59 44.09 -16.31
N LYS A 778 -4.11 44.70 -17.39
CA LYS A 778 -4.69 46.05 -17.34
C LYS A 778 -5.95 46.14 -16.49
N GLN A 779 -6.72 45.06 -16.40
CA GLN A 779 -7.97 45.01 -15.64
C GLN A 779 -7.75 44.73 -14.14
N SER A 780 -6.54 44.32 -13.74
CA SER A 780 -6.20 44.02 -12.35
C SER A 780 -6.01 45.31 -11.55
N GLU A 781 -6.60 45.44 -10.36
CA GLU A 781 -6.37 46.61 -9.47
C GLU A 781 -4.91 46.74 -8.97
N LYS A 782 -4.05 45.76 -9.26
CA LYS A 782 -2.67 45.70 -8.73
C LYS A 782 -1.67 46.43 -9.64
N GLU A 783 -0.87 47.32 -9.03
CA GLU A 783 0.21 48.06 -9.69
C GLU A 783 1.32 47.14 -10.27
N SER A 784 1.60 46.01 -9.63
CA SER A 784 2.56 45.00 -10.11
C SER A 784 2.12 44.34 -11.42
N ASP A 785 0.81 44.22 -11.62
CA ASP A 785 0.23 43.57 -12.79
C ASP A 785 0.19 44.57 -13.94
N HIS A 786 -0.13 45.84 -13.66
CA HIS A 786 -0.02 46.94 -14.63
C HIS A 786 1.41 47.09 -15.18
N THR A 787 2.42 47.11 -14.30
CA THR A 787 3.83 47.20 -14.72
C THR A 787 4.29 45.97 -15.51
N ALA A 788 3.79 44.78 -15.18
CA ALA A 788 4.01 43.57 -15.97
C ALA A 788 3.34 43.66 -17.35
N GLY A 789 2.10 44.15 -17.40
CA GLY A 789 1.34 44.34 -18.63
C GLY A 789 1.98 45.35 -19.58
N GLU A 790 2.54 46.45 -19.05
CA GLU A 790 3.30 47.41 -19.86
C GLU A 790 4.61 46.81 -20.41
N ALA A 791 5.34 46.02 -19.61
CA ALA A 791 6.55 45.32 -20.09
C ALA A 791 6.24 44.33 -21.22
N MET A 792 5.17 43.54 -21.06
CA MET A 792 4.69 42.65 -22.11
C MET A 792 4.24 43.42 -23.35
N LYS A 793 3.57 44.57 -23.17
CA LYS A 793 3.15 45.42 -24.29
C LYS A 793 4.36 45.93 -25.09
N GLN A 794 5.40 46.41 -24.42
CA GLN A 794 6.63 46.85 -25.10
C GLN A 794 7.30 45.71 -25.87
N ALA A 795 7.39 44.52 -25.28
CA ALA A 795 7.94 43.35 -25.96
C ALA A 795 7.10 42.93 -27.18
N ALA A 796 5.77 42.93 -27.05
CA ALA A 796 4.86 42.65 -28.17
C ALA A 796 4.99 43.72 -29.28
N ASP A 797 5.10 44.99 -28.92
CA ASP A 797 5.30 46.10 -29.86
C ASP A 797 6.63 45.97 -30.61
N ILE A 798 7.71 45.53 -29.95
CA ILE A 798 9.01 45.24 -30.60
C ILE A 798 8.85 44.13 -31.64
N ALA A 799 8.19 43.03 -31.26
CA ALA A 799 7.96 41.90 -32.16
C ALA A 799 7.15 42.31 -33.40
N GLN A 800 6.11 43.13 -33.20
CA GLN A 800 5.23 43.60 -34.27
C GLN A 800 5.92 44.62 -35.18
N LYS A 801 6.54 45.66 -34.61
CA LYS A 801 7.21 46.73 -35.39
C LYS A 801 8.39 46.22 -36.20
N GLN A 802 9.11 45.23 -35.68
CA GLN A 802 10.27 44.67 -36.35
C GLN A 802 9.95 43.42 -37.17
N GLY A 803 8.67 43.04 -37.30
CA GLY A 803 8.24 41.92 -38.14
C GLY A 803 8.87 40.58 -37.76
N LEU A 804 8.88 40.21 -36.47
CA LEU A 804 9.52 38.97 -36.01
C LEU A 804 8.98 37.73 -36.74
N ASN A 805 7.64 37.60 -36.79
CA ASN A 805 6.99 36.45 -37.42
C ASN A 805 7.23 36.43 -38.94
N GLU A 806 7.23 37.59 -39.59
CA GLU A 806 7.52 37.75 -41.03
C GLU A 806 8.95 37.31 -41.34
N LYS A 807 9.95 37.75 -40.57
CA LYS A 807 11.35 37.32 -40.72
C LYS A 807 11.51 35.81 -40.59
N MET A 808 10.77 35.17 -39.69
CA MET A 808 10.82 33.72 -39.50
C MET A 808 10.14 32.96 -40.66
N LYS A 809 9.02 33.48 -41.20
CA LYS A 809 8.35 32.94 -42.40
C LYS A 809 9.22 33.11 -43.65
N ASP A 810 9.81 34.30 -43.83
CA ASP A 810 10.80 34.58 -44.89
C ASP A 810 11.99 33.63 -44.83
N ALA A 811 12.51 33.36 -43.64
CA ALA A 811 13.61 32.42 -43.46
C ALA A 811 13.23 31.00 -43.90
N ALA A 812 12.05 30.51 -43.49
CA ALA A 812 11.55 29.20 -43.92
C ALA A 812 11.42 29.13 -45.46
N GLN A 813 10.83 30.16 -46.07
CA GLN A 813 10.68 30.25 -47.53
C GLN A 813 12.04 30.35 -48.25
N HIS A 814 12.99 31.10 -47.70
CA HIS A 814 14.34 31.19 -48.27
C HIS A 814 15.11 29.87 -48.15
N ILE A 815 14.93 29.10 -47.07
CA ILE A 815 15.49 27.76 -46.96
C ILE A 815 14.89 26.85 -48.04
N ASP A 816 13.58 26.89 -48.22
CA ASP A 816 12.87 26.06 -49.22
C ASP A 816 13.32 26.35 -50.65
N ASN A 817 13.61 27.63 -50.96
CA ASN A 817 14.05 28.08 -52.28
C ASN A 817 15.57 28.06 -52.49
N ASN A 818 16.33 27.32 -51.66
CA ASN A 818 17.79 27.25 -51.72
C ASN A 818 18.52 28.62 -51.62
N LYS A 819 17.96 29.54 -50.83
CA LYS A 819 18.51 30.87 -50.52
C LYS A 819 19.06 30.92 -49.09
N LEU A 820 19.95 29.98 -48.76
CA LEU A 820 20.41 29.75 -47.38
C LEU A 820 21.16 30.95 -46.76
N SER A 821 21.85 31.76 -47.56
CA SER A 821 22.54 32.96 -47.08
C SER A 821 21.54 34.03 -46.62
N GLN A 822 20.51 34.29 -47.43
CA GLN A 822 19.42 35.21 -47.06
C GLN A 822 18.63 34.66 -45.86
N ALA A 823 18.38 33.35 -45.81
CA ALA A 823 17.72 32.72 -44.66
C ALA A 823 18.53 32.92 -43.37
N GLY A 824 19.84 32.66 -43.40
CA GLY A 824 20.72 32.84 -42.25
C GLY A 824 20.74 34.28 -41.73
N SER A 825 20.63 35.27 -42.62
CA SER A 825 20.45 36.68 -42.25
C SER A 825 19.13 36.92 -41.53
N LYS A 826 18.00 36.47 -42.10
CA LYS A 826 16.66 36.65 -41.51
C LYS A 826 16.55 35.96 -40.14
N GLN A 827 17.16 34.77 -39.99
CA GLN A 827 17.27 34.07 -38.70
C GLN A 827 18.09 34.87 -37.69
N SER A 828 19.17 35.52 -38.11
CA SER A 828 19.97 36.41 -37.25
C SER A 828 19.17 37.62 -36.78
N ASP A 829 18.40 38.23 -37.69
CA ASP A 829 17.55 39.37 -37.36
C ASP A 829 16.45 38.96 -36.38
N ALA A 830 15.85 37.78 -36.55
CA ALA A 830 14.85 37.24 -35.63
C ALA A 830 15.43 37.03 -34.21
N VAL A 831 16.64 36.49 -34.09
CA VAL A 831 17.35 36.36 -32.79
C VAL A 831 17.57 37.73 -32.15
N SER A 832 17.99 38.73 -32.92
CA SER A 832 18.18 40.09 -32.41
C SER A 832 16.87 40.69 -31.88
N VAL A 833 15.75 40.47 -32.56
CA VAL A 833 14.43 40.95 -32.12
C VAL A 833 14.02 40.26 -30.82
N MET A 834 14.19 38.93 -30.73
CA MET A 834 13.89 38.15 -29.50
C MET A 834 14.72 38.63 -28.29
N SER A 835 15.99 38.96 -28.51
CA SER A 835 16.86 39.52 -27.47
C SER A 835 16.36 40.89 -26.97
N GLN A 836 15.92 41.77 -27.89
CA GLN A 836 15.32 43.06 -27.52
C GLN A 836 13.99 42.90 -26.77
N MET A 837 13.15 41.95 -27.18
CA MET A 837 11.93 41.60 -26.44
C MET A 837 12.25 41.14 -25.01
N MET A 838 13.32 40.35 -24.84
CA MET A 838 13.75 39.89 -23.52
C MET A 838 14.24 41.04 -22.64
N GLY A 839 14.96 42.00 -23.22
CA GLY A 839 15.31 43.26 -22.56
C GLY A 839 14.09 44.03 -22.09
N ALA A 840 13.10 44.25 -22.96
CA ALA A 840 11.86 44.94 -22.61
C ALA A 840 11.07 44.24 -21.49
N LEU A 841 11.08 42.90 -21.43
CA LEU A 841 10.46 42.14 -20.34
C LEU A 841 11.24 42.26 -19.01
N ASN A 842 12.54 42.54 -19.06
CA ASN A 842 13.39 42.71 -17.88
C ASN A 842 13.36 44.15 -17.32
N ASP A 843 13.00 45.15 -18.14
CA ASP A 843 12.97 46.58 -17.81
C ASP A 843 11.82 47.02 -16.89
N ARG A 844 11.32 46.13 -16.01
CA ARG A 844 10.16 46.40 -15.14
C ARG A 844 10.38 47.59 -14.21
N LYS A 845 11.61 47.79 -13.73
CA LYS A 845 11.97 48.94 -12.88
C LYS A 845 11.85 50.26 -13.65
N LYS A 846 12.39 50.31 -14.87
CA LYS A 846 12.31 51.45 -15.79
C LYS A 846 10.86 51.80 -16.14
N ILE A 847 10.06 50.78 -16.48
CA ILE A 847 8.63 50.95 -16.80
C ILE A 847 7.87 51.50 -15.58
N LYS A 848 8.12 50.93 -14.39
CA LYS A 848 7.51 51.43 -13.16
C LYS A 848 7.88 52.91 -12.90
N ALA A 849 9.14 53.28 -13.11
CA ALA A 849 9.60 54.67 -12.97
C ALA A 849 8.91 55.61 -13.98
N GLN A 850 8.78 55.20 -15.24
CA GLN A 850 8.09 55.97 -16.29
C GLN A 850 6.59 56.15 -16.00
N MET A 851 5.90 55.09 -15.56
CA MET A 851 4.50 55.17 -15.13
C MET A 851 4.33 56.12 -13.95
N LEU A 852 5.22 56.05 -12.96
CA LEU A 852 5.22 56.96 -11.81
C LEU A 852 5.46 58.41 -12.26
N ALA A 853 6.44 58.65 -13.12
CA ALA A 853 6.71 59.98 -13.67
C ALA A 853 5.51 60.56 -14.44
N ARG A 854 4.80 59.73 -15.23
CA ARG A 854 3.57 60.14 -15.90
C ARG A 854 2.46 60.50 -14.91
N LYS A 855 2.24 59.68 -13.89
CA LYS A 855 1.25 59.94 -12.83
C LYS A 855 1.58 61.19 -12.01
N LEU A 856 2.86 61.40 -11.70
CA LEU A 856 3.33 62.60 -11.01
C LEU A 856 3.14 63.86 -11.87
N LYS A 857 3.38 63.77 -13.18
CA LYS A 857 3.11 64.88 -14.10
C LYS A 857 1.62 65.21 -14.16
N GLU A 858 0.76 64.20 -14.28
CA GLU A 858 -0.69 64.40 -14.23
C GLU A 858 -1.15 65.02 -12.90
N LEU A 859 -0.55 64.60 -11.78
CA LEU A 859 -0.76 65.21 -10.47
C LEU A 859 -0.32 66.68 -10.46
N VAL A 860 0.86 67.02 -10.99
CA VAL A 860 1.33 68.41 -11.10
C VAL A 860 0.34 69.25 -11.91
N ASP A 861 -0.13 68.75 -13.07
CA ASP A 861 -1.10 69.45 -13.92
C ASP A 861 -2.42 69.68 -13.16
N GLN A 862 -2.90 68.69 -12.39
CA GLN A 862 -4.07 68.82 -11.52
C GLN A 862 -3.87 69.83 -10.39
N LEU A 863 -2.69 69.85 -9.76
CA LEU A 863 -2.36 70.78 -8.68
C LEU A 863 -2.21 72.22 -9.20
N GLU A 864 -1.59 72.42 -10.35
CA GLU A 864 -1.51 73.74 -11.00
C GLU A 864 -2.90 74.26 -11.39
N GLN A 865 -3.80 73.38 -11.82
CA GLN A 865 -5.20 73.76 -12.04
C GLN A 865 -5.89 74.12 -10.72
N LEU A 866 -5.67 73.38 -9.64
CA LEU A 866 -6.21 73.71 -8.32
C LEU A 866 -5.69 75.05 -7.79
N VAL A 867 -4.42 75.39 -8.03
CA VAL A 867 -3.86 76.72 -7.69
C VAL A 867 -4.58 77.82 -8.47
N LYS A 868 -4.79 77.65 -9.79
CA LYS A 868 -5.53 78.62 -10.60
C LYS A 868 -6.99 78.78 -10.16
N ASP A 869 -7.67 77.66 -9.88
CA ASP A 869 -9.05 77.66 -9.39
C ASP A 869 -9.09 78.39 -8.02
N GLN A 870 -8.15 78.10 -7.12
CA GLN A 870 -7.99 78.73 -5.81
C GLN A 870 -7.74 80.24 -5.88
N GLU A 871 -6.89 80.72 -6.81
CA GLU A 871 -6.66 82.15 -7.05
C GLU A 871 -7.90 82.86 -7.60
N SER A 872 -8.67 82.18 -8.45
CA SER A 872 -9.92 82.71 -9.02
C SER A 872 -10.97 82.90 -7.93
N GLU A 873 -11.20 81.89 -7.09
CA GLU A 873 -12.11 81.96 -5.95
C GLU A 873 -11.70 83.06 -4.97
N LEU A 874 -10.39 83.19 -4.69
CA LEU A 874 -9.87 84.20 -3.79
C LEU A 874 -10.07 85.64 -4.33
N LYS A 875 -9.94 85.85 -5.64
CA LYS A 875 -10.29 87.13 -6.30
C LYS A 875 -11.78 87.45 -6.20
N ILE A 876 -12.65 86.46 -6.45
CA ILE A 876 -14.12 86.60 -6.32
C ILE A 876 -14.46 86.95 -4.87
N LEU A 877 -13.85 86.25 -3.91
CA LEU A 877 -14.07 86.46 -2.48
C LEU A 877 -13.67 87.87 -2.06
N HIS A 878 -12.51 88.39 -2.49
CA HIS A 878 -12.13 89.78 -2.19
C HIS A 878 -13.11 90.81 -2.74
N GLN A 879 -13.59 90.62 -3.97
CA GLN A 879 -14.45 91.58 -4.68
C GLN A 879 -15.93 91.52 -4.25
N ALA A 880 -16.38 90.44 -3.63
CA ALA A 880 -17.79 90.25 -3.28
C ALA A 880 -18.24 91.13 -2.10
N ASN A 881 -19.31 91.90 -2.30
CA ASN A 881 -19.99 92.70 -1.26
C ASN A 881 -21.07 91.91 -0.51
N ASP A 882 -21.64 90.88 -1.15
CA ASP A 882 -22.57 89.94 -0.55
C ASP A 882 -21.93 88.54 -0.56
N ILE A 883 -22.03 87.85 0.58
CA ILE A 883 -21.39 86.56 0.84
C ILE A 883 -22.40 85.41 0.61
N GLN A 884 -23.69 85.72 0.45
CA GLN A 884 -24.73 84.73 0.23
C GLN A 884 -24.51 84.04 -1.14
N ASN A 885 -24.41 82.70 -1.10
CA ASN A 885 -24.19 81.80 -2.25
C ASN A 885 -22.76 81.65 -2.80
N LEU A 886 -21.73 82.25 -2.18
CA LEU A 886 -20.31 82.03 -2.59
C LEU A 886 -19.73 80.65 -2.18
N GLU A 887 -20.48 79.87 -1.42
CA GLU A 887 -20.00 78.59 -0.86
C GLU A 887 -19.88 77.46 -1.90
N HIS A 888 -20.71 77.49 -2.95
CA HIS A 888 -20.89 76.36 -3.85
C HIS A 888 -19.60 75.95 -4.57
N ASP A 889 -18.90 76.93 -5.15
CA ASP A 889 -17.68 76.69 -5.93
C ASP A 889 -16.50 76.30 -5.02
N MET A 890 -16.45 76.86 -3.81
CA MET A 890 -15.47 76.47 -2.78
C MET A 890 -15.64 75.03 -2.29
N VAL A 891 -16.88 74.53 -2.18
CA VAL A 891 -17.16 73.12 -1.86
C VAL A 891 -16.65 72.20 -2.97
N LEU A 892 -16.82 72.58 -4.23
CA LEU A 892 -16.30 71.84 -5.38
C LEU A 892 -14.76 71.85 -5.41
N LEU A 893 -14.13 73.00 -5.17
CA LEU A 893 -12.68 73.14 -5.07
C LEU A 893 -12.10 72.24 -3.96
N ARG A 894 -12.71 72.25 -2.77
CA ARG A 894 -12.33 71.36 -1.66
C ARG A 894 -12.48 69.89 -2.02
N ARG A 895 -13.56 69.52 -2.71
CA ARG A 895 -13.78 68.14 -3.16
C ARG A 895 -12.69 67.69 -4.13
N ARG A 896 -12.29 68.55 -5.07
CA ARG A 896 -11.19 68.29 -6.01
C ARG A 896 -9.84 68.20 -5.30
N THR A 897 -9.57 69.08 -4.33
CA THR A 897 -8.35 69.06 -3.50
C THR A 897 -8.24 67.77 -2.69
N MET A 898 -9.33 67.34 -2.05
CA MET A 898 -9.38 66.06 -1.32
C MET A 898 -9.30 64.85 -2.27
N ALA A 899 -9.86 64.95 -3.47
CA ALA A 899 -9.73 63.91 -4.49
C ALA A 899 -8.27 63.77 -4.96
N ALA A 900 -7.57 64.87 -5.21
CA ALA A 900 -6.14 64.88 -5.51
C ALA A 900 -5.32 64.27 -4.36
N GLY A 901 -5.61 64.63 -3.10
CA GLY A 901 -5.00 64.00 -1.93
C GLY A 901 -5.25 62.50 -1.86
N ASN A 902 -6.46 62.04 -2.16
CA ASN A 902 -6.79 60.62 -2.19
C ASN A 902 -6.06 59.87 -3.32
N LEU A 903 -5.85 60.49 -4.49
CA LEU A 903 -5.05 59.92 -5.58
C LEU A 903 -3.60 59.69 -5.13
N VAL A 904 -3.02 60.65 -4.42
CA VAL A 904 -1.68 60.52 -3.84
C VAL A 904 -1.67 59.39 -2.80
N SER A 905 -2.64 59.36 -1.88
CA SER A 905 -2.76 58.38 -0.78
C SER A 905 -2.77 56.91 -1.23
N LYS A 906 -3.31 56.64 -2.42
CA LYS A 906 -3.40 55.29 -2.99
C LYS A 906 -2.08 54.80 -3.58
N SER A 907 -1.05 55.64 -3.66
CA SER A 907 0.27 55.26 -4.13
C SER A 907 1.00 54.42 -3.07
N LYS A 908 1.19 53.13 -3.37
CA LYS A 908 1.76 52.11 -2.47
C LYS A 908 3.20 52.40 -2.00
N ASN A 909 3.84 53.45 -2.53
CA ASN A 909 5.22 53.86 -2.21
C ASN A 909 5.30 55.27 -1.61
N ILE A 910 4.20 55.85 -1.11
CA ILE A 910 4.24 57.14 -0.39
C ILE A 910 5.35 57.17 0.66
N ASP A 911 5.51 56.10 1.46
CA ASP A 911 6.51 56.08 2.53
C ASP A 911 7.96 55.99 2.01
N LYS A 912 8.15 55.53 0.77
CA LYS A 912 9.47 55.41 0.12
C LYS A 912 9.84 56.65 -0.71
N ASN A 913 8.91 57.59 -0.87
CA ASN A 913 9.15 58.84 -1.59
C ASN A 913 8.73 60.00 -0.67
N PRO A 914 9.66 60.54 0.14
CA PRO A 914 9.35 61.57 1.14
C PRO A 914 8.61 62.80 0.57
N PRO A 915 8.96 63.33 -0.63
CA PRO A 915 8.19 64.37 -1.31
C PRO A 915 6.70 64.03 -1.49
N LEU A 916 6.36 62.81 -1.91
CA LEU A 916 4.97 62.37 -2.11
C LEU A 916 4.19 62.30 -0.79
N LYS A 917 4.86 61.88 0.30
CA LYS A 917 4.27 61.87 1.64
C LYS A 917 3.95 63.28 2.13
N SER A 918 4.86 64.23 1.91
CA SER A 918 4.61 65.64 2.22
C SER A 918 3.49 66.22 1.36
N VAL A 919 3.45 65.92 0.05
CA VAL A 919 2.34 66.37 -0.84
C VAL A 919 0.99 65.90 -0.30
N PHE A 920 0.86 64.64 0.12
CA PHE A 920 -0.38 64.14 0.71
C PHE A 920 -0.79 64.90 1.98
N GLN A 921 0.15 65.13 2.90
CA GLN A 921 -0.12 65.87 4.14
C GLN A 921 -0.52 67.32 3.86
N ILE A 922 0.16 67.96 2.92
CA ILE A 922 -0.10 69.35 2.52
C ILE A 922 -1.47 69.47 1.86
N LEU A 923 -1.86 68.54 0.99
CA LEU A 923 -3.20 68.54 0.38
C LEU A 923 -4.31 68.31 1.42
N LYS A 924 -4.07 67.45 2.41
CA LYS A 924 -4.99 67.27 3.54
C LYS A 924 -5.15 68.58 4.34
N ASN A 925 -4.05 69.30 4.57
CA ASN A 925 -4.06 70.58 5.28
C ASN A 925 -4.73 71.69 4.45
N ALA A 926 -4.49 71.76 3.14
CA ALA A 926 -5.15 72.69 2.23
C ALA A 926 -6.67 72.45 2.23
N GLY A 927 -7.10 71.19 2.10
CA GLY A 927 -8.52 70.82 2.18
C GLY A 927 -9.16 71.06 3.55
N GLN A 928 -8.36 71.08 4.64
CA GLN A 928 -8.83 71.51 5.96
C GLN A 928 -9.04 73.03 5.99
N LYS A 929 -8.10 73.82 5.47
CA LYS A 929 -8.22 75.29 5.39
C LYS A 929 -9.38 75.73 4.51
N GLN A 930 -9.59 75.08 3.36
CA GLN A 930 -10.79 75.29 2.55
C GLN A 930 -12.09 74.96 3.31
N GLY A 931 -12.06 73.96 4.20
CA GLY A 931 -13.20 73.65 5.08
C GLY A 931 -13.46 74.72 6.14
N GLU A 932 -12.39 75.29 6.71
CA GLU A 932 -12.47 76.42 7.66
C GLU A 932 -13.02 77.68 6.97
N ALA A 933 -12.64 77.94 5.72
CA ALA A 933 -13.19 79.03 4.92
C ALA A 933 -14.68 78.85 4.63
N ILE A 934 -15.09 77.67 4.15
CA ILE A 934 -16.51 77.33 3.91
C ILE A 934 -17.35 77.52 5.19
N PHE A 935 -16.85 77.06 6.34
CA PHE A 935 -17.54 77.26 7.62
C PHE A 935 -17.63 78.75 7.99
N SER A 936 -16.56 79.51 7.79
CA SER A 936 -16.51 80.95 8.08
C SER A 936 -17.50 81.75 7.22
N LEU A 937 -17.66 81.38 5.94
CA LEU A 937 -18.66 81.97 5.04
C LEU A 937 -20.09 81.69 5.48
N ARG A 938 -20.38 80.46 5.96
CA ARG A 938 -21.69 80.12 6.54
C ARG A 938 -22.00 80.93 7.80
N SER A 939 -20.98 81.30 8.57
CA SER A 939 -21.10 82.21 9.71
C SER A 939 -20.98 83.70 9.35
N SER A 940 -21.00 84.04 8.05
CA SER A 940 -20.90 85.41 7.53
C SER A 940 -19.61 86.16 7.93
N ASN A 941 -18.50 85.45 8.15
CA ASN A 941 -17.20 86.05 8.46
C ASN A 941 -16.24 85.94 7.26
N LYS A 942 -16.16 87.03 6.49
CA LYS A 942 -15.35 87.12 5.26
C LYS A 942 -13.84 87.12 5.53
N ASP A 943 -13.37 87.87 6.51
CA ASP A 943 -11.94 88.06 6.75
C ASP A 943 -11.25 86.75 7.17
N ILE A 944 -11.92 85.94 8.00
CA ILE A 944 -11.41 84.61 8.38
C ILE A 944 -11.42 83.66 7.18
N ALA A 945 -12.43 83.75 6.31
CA ALA A 945 -12.48 82.95 5.08
C ALA A 945 -11.34 83.30 4.12
N VAL A 946 -11.04 84.58 3.92
CA VAL A 946 -9.91 85.04 3.10
C VAL A 946 -8.58 84.51 3.62
N ILE A 947 -8.31 84.65 4.93
CA ILE A 947 -7.07 84.17 5.55
C ILE A 947 -6.91 82.64 5.38
N ALA A 948 -8.01 81.90 5.51
CA ALA A 948 -8.00 80.46 5.32
C ALA A 948 -7.73 80.06 3.85
N GLU A 949 -8.28 80.78 2.87
CA GLU A 949 -8.01 80.54 1.45
C GLU A 949 -6.59 80.93 1.02
N GLU A 950 -6.03 82.04 1.53
CA GLU A 950 -4.63 82.41 1.30
C GLU A 950 -3.68 81.34 1.85
N ARG A 951 -4.00 80.79 3.03
CA ARG A 951 -3.25 79.68 3.63
C ARG A 951 -3.36 78.40 2.79
N SER A 952 -4.54 78.13 2.22
CA SER A 952 -4.76 77.01 1.30
C SER A 952 -3.94 77.17 0.02
N LEU A 953 -3.94 78.35 -0.59
CA LEU A 953 -3.17 78.67 -1.79
C LEU A 953 -1.67 78.40 -1.58
N SER A 954 -1.09 78.93 -0.50
CA SER A 954 0.33 78.69 -0.16
C SER A 954 0.64 77.20 0.01
N LEU A 955 -0.28 76.42 0.59
CA LEU A 955 -0.12 74.97 0.73
C LEU A 955 -0.20 74.28 -0.65
N LEU A 956 -1.11 74.70 -1.54
CA LEU A 956 -1.22 74.13 -2.89
C LEU A 956 0.03 74.43 -3.75
N GLU A 957 0.59 75.64 -3.68
CA GLU A 957 1.85 75.99 -4.35
C GLU A 957 3.03 75.15 -3.84
N GLU A 958 3.09 74.94 -2.52
CA GLU A 958 4.09 74.06 -1.90
C GLU A 958 3.93 72.60 -2.36
N ALA A 959 2.69 72.12 -2.51
CA ALA A 959 2.41 70.81 -3.06
C ALA A 959 2.88 70.67 -4.52
N VAL A 960 2.70 71.70 -5.35
CA VAL A 960 3.22 71.73 -6.73
C VAL A 960 4.74 71.63 -6.73
N ARG A 961 5.42 72.39 -5.87
CA ARG A 961 6.89 72.38 -5.76
C ARG A 961 7.42 70.99 -5.40
N LEU A 962 6.86 70.36 -4.36
CA LEU A 962 7.28 69.04 -3.90
C LEU A 962 6.94 67.93 -4.91
N ALA A 963 5.83 68.05 -5.64
CA ALA A 963 5.48 67.13 -6.71
C ALA A 963 6.48 67.22 -7.89
N LYS A 964 6.93 68.43 -8.25
CA LYS A 964 8.00 68.64 -9.25
C LYS A 964 9.34 68.06 -8.78
N GLU A 965 9.70 68.27 -7.51
CA GLU A 965 10.91 67.67 -6.92
C GLU A 965 10.86 66.12 -6.96
N ALA A 966 9.69 65.53 -6.71
CA ALA A 966 9.49 64.08 -6.80
C ALA A 966 9.74 63.54 -8.22
N ILE A 967 9.37 64.31 -9.26
CA ILE A 967 9.63 63.97 -10.67
C ILE A 967 11.14 64.02 -10.93
N GLU A 968 11.82 65.09 -10.52
CA GLU A 968 13.26 65.26 -10.75
C GLU A 968 14.10 64.17 -10.05
N ARG A 969 13.78 63.85 -8.80
CA ARG A 969 14.42 62.74 -8.07
C ARG A 969 14.20 61.40 -8.78
N GLY A 970 12.98 61.15 -9.27
CA GLY A 970 12.65 59.95 -10.03
C GLY A 970 13.45 59.84 -11.34
N GLN A 971 13.59 60.95 -12.07
CA GLN A 971 14.39 61.01 -13.30
C GLN A 971 15.89 60.79 -13.02
N LEU A 972 16.43 61.42 -11.98
CA LEU A 972 17.82 61.23 -11.58
C LEU A 972 18.11 59.78 -11.19
N GLN A 973 17.22 59.14 -10.44
CA GLN A 973 17.34 57.74 -10.08
C GLN A 973 17.32 56.82 -11.32
N GLN A 974 16.45 57.09 -12.29
CA GLN A 974 16.44 56.34 -13.56
C GLN A 974 17.76 56.51 -14.33
N LEU A 975 18.31 57.72 -14.39
CA LEU A 975 19.59 57.97 -15.06
C LEU A 975 20.76 57.28 -14.38
N ILE A 976 20.71 57.16 -13.04
CA ILE A 976 21.72 56.40 -12.30
C ILE A 976 21.70 54.93 -12.73
N GLU A 977 20.52 54.32 -12.78
CA GLU A 977 20.34 52.94 -13.21
C GLU A 977 20.78 52.74 -14.68
N GLU A 978 20.40 53.65 -15.59
CA GLU A 978 20.80 53.58 -17.00
C GLU A 978 22.34 53.69 -17.16
N ARG A 979 23.00 54.52 -16.36
CA ARG A 979 24.47 54.59 -16.33
C ARG A 979 25.09 53.30 -15.79
N GLU A 980 24.55 52.69 -14.75
CA GLU A 980 25.04 51.39 -14.25
C GLU A 980 24.96 50.31 -15.32
N GLU A 981 23.86 50.26 -16.07
CA GLU A 981 23.72 49.33 -17.19
C GLU A 981 24.80 49.56 -18.25
N LEU A 982 25.07 50.82 -18.59
CA LEU A 982 26.10 51.19 -19.55
C LEU A 982 27.53 50.89 -19.04
N ILE A 983 27.81 51.13 -17.75
CA ILE A 983 29.07 50.77 -17.08
C ILE A 983 29.30 49.26 -17.16
N ASN A 984 28.28 48.47 -16.83
CA ASN A 984 28.35 47.01 -16.88
C ASN A 984 28.57 46.51 -18.30
N GLN A 985 27.89 47.08 -19.30
CA GLN A 985 28.08 46.74 -20.72
C GLN A 985 29.52 47.05 -21.19
N TYR A 986 30.11 48.17 -20.75
CA TYR A 986 31.51 48.46 -21.07
C TYR A 986 32.48 47.49 -20.39
N ARG A 987 32.25 47.13 -19.12
CA ARG A 987 33.07 46.15 -18.40
C ARG A 987 32.99 44.76 -19.01
N GLU A 988 31.79 44.32 -19.39
CA GLU A 988 31.57 43.03 -20.07
C GLU A 988 32.31 42.99 -21.43
N LEU A 989 32.27 44.07 -22.21
CA LEU A 989 33.04 44.12 -23.46
C LEU A 989 34.55 44.13 -23.20
N ALA A 990 35.01 44.80 -22.14
CA ALA A 990 36.42 44.79 -21.77
C ALA A 990 36.90 43.39 -21.36
N GLU A 991 36.10 42.66 -20.59
CA GLU A 991 36.38 41.27 -20.18
C GLU A 991 36.43 40.34 -21.39
N ASN A 992 35.41 40.39 -22.26
CA ASN A 992 35.42 39.64 -23.52
C ASN A 992 36.65 39.98 -24.40
N GLN A 993 37.09 41.24 -24.40
CA GLN A 993 38.29 41.66 -25.13
C GLN A 993 39.56 41.06 -24.54
N ARG A 994 39.66 40.96 -23.20
CA ARG A 994 40.77 40.30 -22.48
C ARG A 994 40.79 38.79 -22.72
N ASP A 995 39.62 38.14 -22.79
CA ASP A 995 39.57 36.71 -23.13
C ASP A 995 40.14 36.44 -24.53
N ILE A 996 39.75 37.26 -25.52
CA ILE A 996 40.32 37.18 -26.87
C ILE A 996 41.84 37.47 -26.84
N GLN A 997 42.27 38.44 -26.03
CA GLN A 997 43.68 38.78 -25.84
C GLN A 997 44.47 37.58 -25.29
N ASP A 998 43.98 36.93 -24.24
CA ASP A 998 44.60 35.76 -23.60
C ASP A 998 44.67 34.57 -24.56
N GLU A 999 43.60 34.29 -25.31
CA GLU A 999 43.62 33.26 -26.34
C GLU A 999 44.61 33.57 -27.47
N THR A 1000 44.70 34.84 -27.88
CA THR A 1000 45.66 35.28 -28.92
C THR A 1000 47.09 35.10 -28.42
N LYS A 1001 47.35 35.50 -27.16
CA LYS A 1001 48.65 35.36 -26.49
C LYS A 1001 49.05 33.89 -26.32
N LEU A 1002 48.14 33.01 -25.91
CA LEU A 1002 48.41 31.58 -25.80
C LEU A 1002 48.84 30.96 -27.13
N ILE A 1003 48.21 31.35 -28.25
CA ILE A 1003 48.59 30.84 -29.58
C ILE A 1003 49.96 31.39 -30.00
N GLN A 1004 50.26 32.65 -29.67
CA GLN A 1004 51.55 33.29 -29.94
C GLN A 1004 52.69 32.64 -29.14
N ASP A 1005 52.49 32.43 -27.83
CA ASP A 1005 53.47 31.86 -26.90
C ASP A 1005 53.76 30.39 -27.20
N GLN A 1006 52.74 29.61 -27.55
CA GLN A 1006 52.89 28.19 -27.90
C GLN A 1006 53.44 27.97 -29.32
N LYS A 1007 53.70 29.03 -30.10
CA LYS A 1007 54.18 28.99 -31.49
C LYS A 1007 53.44 27.96 -32.36
N ILE A 1008 52.13 27.84 -32.18
CA ILE A 1008 51.32 26.87 -32.92
C ILE A 1008 51.32 27.29 -34.40
N GLN A 1009 51.77 26.40 -35.29
CA GLN A 1009 51.85 26.65 -36.74
C GLN A 1009 50.88 25.78 -37.54
N GLY A 1010 50.65 26.14 -38.80
CA GLY A 1010 49.90 25.34 -39.77
C GLY A 1010 48.38 25.59 -39.79
N ARG A 1011 47.63 24.67 -40.44
CA ARG A 1011 46.16 24.83 -40.67
C ARG A 1011 45.36 24.99 -39.38
N LYS A 1012 45.77 24.32 -38.29
CA LYS A 1012 45.12 24.38 -36.98
C LYS A 1012 45.25 25.78 -36.34
N ALA A 1013 46.43 26.39 -36.41
CA ALA A 1013 46.65 27.76 -35.95
C ALA A 1013 45.84 28.77 -36.77
N ARG A 1014 45.85 28.62 -38.10
CA ARG A 1014 45.07 29.48 -39.00
C ARG A 1014 43.57 29.42 -38.71
N SER A 1015 43.04 28.23 -38.42
CA SER A 1015 41.64 28.08 -38.02
C SER A 1015 41.32 28.83 -36.72
N LYS A 1016 42.21 28.78 -35.72
CA LYS A 1016 42.03 29.51 -34.44
C LYS A 1016 42.12 31.03 -34.62
N TYR A 1017 43.03 31.52 -35.45
CA TYR A 1017 43.08 32.96 -35.74
C TYR A 1017 41.83 33.45 -36.50
N ILE A 1018 41.27 32.63 -37.39
CA ILE A 1018 40.01 32.96 -38.07
C ILE A 1018 38.84 33.01 -37.08
N SER A 1019 38.79 32.11 -36.09
CA SER A 1019 37.76 32.19 -35.04
C SER A 1019 37.95 33.42 -34.17
N LEU A 1020 39.18 33.75 -33.75
CA LEU A 1020 39.46 34.97 -32.98
C LEU A 1020 39.11 36.24 -33.76
N ALA A 1021 39.36 36.28 -35.06
CA ALA A 1021 38.95 37.41 -35.91
C ALA A 1021 37.43 37.59 -35.99
N LYS A 1022 36.66 36.50 -35.82
CA LYS A 1022 35.21 36.56 -35.74
C LYS A 1022 34.78 37.12 -34.37
N SER A 1023 35.35 36.62 -33.28
CA SER A 1023 35.08 37.13 -31.93
C SER A 1023 35.42 38.63 -31.82
N GLN A 1024 36.55 39.08 -32.38
CA GLN A 1024 36.91 40.50 -32.42
C GLN A 1024 35.85 41.35 -33.16
N ASN A 1025 35.25 40.82 -34.23
CA ASN A 1025 34.20 41.52 -34.96
C ASN A 1025 32.89 41.60 -34.17
N GLU A 1026 32.61 40.61 -33.33
CA GLU A 1026 31.45 40.62 -32.44
C GLU A 1026 31.62 41.73 -31.38
N ILE A 1027 32.82 41.89 -30.79
CA ILE A 1027 33.14 43.02 -29.90
C ILE A 1027 32.96 44.37 -30.61
N ARG A 1028 33.51 44.50 -31.83
CA ARG A 1028 33.37 45.72 -32.63
C ARG A 1028 31.90 46.10 -32.85
N GLN A 1029 31.07 45.13 -33.23
CA GLN A 1029 29.64 45.36 -33.45
C GLN A 1029 28.92 45.75 -32.15
N ALA A 1030 29.29 45.15 -31.02
CA ALA A 1030 28.72 45.49 -29.73
C ALA A 1030 29.13 46.89 -29.27
N ALA A 1031 30.40 47.26 -29.41
CA ALA A 1031 30.89 48.61 -29.12
C ALA A 1031 30.16 49.66 -29.97
N ASN A 1032 29.99 49.41 -31.28
CA ASN A 1032 29.26 50.32 -32.16
C ASN A 1032 27.78 50.50 -31.75
N LYS A 1033 27.12 49.48 -31.20
CA LYS A 1033 25.77 49.62 -30.65
C LYS A 1033 25.76 50.50 -29.40
N LEU A 1034 26.78 50.40 -28.55
CA LEU A 1034 26.90 51.28 -27.38
C LEU A 1034 27.19 52.73 -27.78
N SER A 1035 27.90 52.94 -28.90
CA SER A 1035 28.17 54.29 -29.43
C SER A 1035 26.88 55.10 -29.66
N GLU A 1036 25.76 54.45 -30.02
CA GLU A 1036 24.46 55.12 -30.22
C GLU A 1036 23.91 55.72 -28.92
N LYS A 1037 24.13 55.08 -27.77
CA LYS A 1037 23.71 55.58 -26.44
C LYS A 1037 24.49 56.84 -26.03
N VAL A 1038 25.66 57.08 -26.61
CA VAL A 1038 26.58 58.19 -26.28
C VAL A 1038 26.81 59.16 -27.44
N LYS A 1039 25.95 59.12 -28.47
CA LYS A 1039 26.07 59.89 -29.72
C LYS A 1039 26.26 61.40 -29.56
N ASN A 1040 25.74 61.96 -28.46
CA ASN A 1040 25.80 63.40 -28.18
C ASN A 1040 27.05 63.83 -27.37
N ASN A 1041 27.91 62.87 -27.02
CA ASN A 1041 29.11 63.06 -26.22
C ASN A 1041 30.35 62.89 -27.08
N THR A 1042 31.02 64.01 -27.36
CA THR A 1042 32.11 64.11 -28.32
C THR A 1042 33.32 63.28 -27.92
N VAL A 1043 33.66 63.23 -26.62
CA VAL A 1043 34.83 62.46 -26.14
C VAL A 1043 34.57 60.96 -26.22
N PHE A 1044 33.38 60.50 -25.82
CA PHE A 1044 33.00 59.09 -25.91
C PHE A 1044 32.91 58.59 -27.36
N ILE A 1045 32.42 59.42 -28.29
CA ILE A 1045 32.39 59.06 -29.71
C ILE A 1045 33.78 58.96 -30.32
N TYR A 1046 34.72 59.82 -29.90
CA TYR A 1046 36.11 59.68 -30.32
C TYR A 1046 36.69 58.33 -29.88
N GLU A 1047 36.49 57.93 -28.62
CA GLU A 1047 36.95 56.63 -28.09
C GLU A 1047 36.33 55.44 -28.82
N HIS A 1048 35.01 55.47 -29.08
CA HIS A 1048 34.32 54.43 -29.86
C HIS A 1048 34.86 54.30 -31.29
N ASN A 1049 35.08 55.42 -31.97
CA ASN A 1049 35.65 55.42 -33.31
C ASN A 1049 37.07 54.82 -33.31
N ARG A 1050 37.87 55.08 -32.28
CA ARG A 1050 39.19 54.46 -32.13
C ARG A 1050 39.06 52.95 -31.94
N ILE A 1051 38.21 52.49 -31.02
CA ILE A 1051 37.97 51.07 -30.76
C ILE A 1051 37.51 50.35 -32.04
N ASP A 1052 36.65 50.98 -32.85
CA ASP A 1052 36.19 50.43 -34.12
C ASP A 1052 37.34 50.27 -35.13
N GLN A 1053 38.19 51.29 -35.30
CA GLN A 1053 39.37 51.24 -36.16
C GLN A 1053 40.39 50.20 -35.72
N ASP A 1054 40.72 50.17 -34.43
CA ASP A 1054 41.67 49.22 -33.85
C ASP A 1054 41.15 47.77 -34.00
N SER A 1055 39.86 47.56 -33.74
CA SER A 1055 39.20 46.26 -33.94
C SER A 1055 39.19 45.81 -35.41
N GLN A 1056 38.99 46.74 -36.35
CA GLN A 1056 39.08 46.47 -37.79
C GLN A 1056 40.48 45.99 -38.19
N ASN A 1057 41.50 46.67 -37.67
CA ASN A 1057 42.90 46.34 -37.94
C ASN A 1057 43.27 44.96 -37.38
N ILE A 1058 42.89 44.67 -36.13
CA ILE A 1058 43.07 43.36 -35.50
C ILE A 1058 42.38 42.26 -36.31
N GLN A 1059 41.11 42.46 -36.68
CA GLN A 1059 40.36 41.50 -37.47
C GLN A 1059 41.05 41.15 -38.80
N SER A 1060 41.58 42.17 -39.49
CA SER A 1060 42.32 42.01 -40.74
C SER A 1060 43.58 41.16 -40.54
N MET A 1061 44.34 41.40 -39.47
CA MET A 1061 45.56 40.66 -39.16
C MET A 1061 45.28 39.20 -38.77
N LEU A 1062 44.31 38.98 -37.88
CA LEU A 1062 43.91 37.65 -37.45
C LEU A 1062 43.34 36.80 -38.61
N ARG A 1063 42.57 37.40 -39.53
CA ARG A 1063 42.11 36.70 -40.76
C ARG A 1063 43.24 36.25 -41.66
N LYS A 1064 44.34 37.00 -41.71
CA LYS A 1064 45.57 36.63 -42.43
C LYS A 1064 46.37 35.55 -41.69
N GLY A 1065 45.93 35.12 -40.51
CA GLY A 1065 46.58 34.09 -39.69
C GLY A 1065 47.84 34.57 -38.99
N ARG A 1066 47.93 35.87 -38.67
CA ARG A 1066 49.07 36.48 -38.00
C ARG A 1066 48.61 37.22 -36.74
N ALA A 1067 49.33 37.04 -35.63
CA ALA A 1067 49.14 37.79 -34.39
C ALA A 1067 50.21 38.87 -34.15
N GLN A 1068 51.25 38.88 -34.99
CA GLN A 1068 52.34 39.85 -34.91
C GLN A 1068 52.91 40.09 -36.32
N ASP A 1069 53.29 41.34 -36.58
CA ASP A 1069 54.14 41.74 -37.71
C ASP A 1069 55.37 42.51 -37.16
N ASN A 1070 56.35 42.84 -38.00
CA ASN A 1070 57.58 43.55 -37.58
C ASN A 1070 57.28 44.88 -36.84
N ASP A 1071 56.12 45.48 -37.11
CA ASP A 1071 55.76 46.81 -36.59
C ASP A 1071 54.59 46.80 -35.59
N ASN A 1072 53.75 45.75 -35.53
CA ASN A 1072 52.51 45.74 -34.74
C ASN A 1072 52.26 44.38 -34.04
N ASN A 1073 51.89 44.44 -32.77
CA ASN A 1073 51.48 43.28 -31.96
C ASN A 1073 49.96 43.34 -31.72
N VAL A 1074 49.23 42.30 -32.10
CA VAL A 1074 47.77 42.25 -31.92
C VAL A 1074 47.39 42.30 -30.45
N VAL A 1075 48.17 41.63 -29.59
CA VAL A 1075 47.90 41.53 -28.15
C VAL A 1075 47.91 42.91 -27.47
N ASP A 1076 48.85 43.79 -27.84
CA ASP A 1076 48.97 45.12 -27.24
C ASP A 1076 47.79 46.02 -27.65
N VAL A 1077 47.32 45.92 -28.90
CA VAL A 1077 46.16 46.68 -29.37
C VAL A 1077 44.86 46.16 -28.74
N GLN A 1078 44.77 44.85 -28.46
CA GLN A 1078 43.65 44.27 -27.73
C GLN A 1078 43.62 44.73 -26.26
N GLU A 1079 44.79 44.85 -25.62
CA GLU A 1079 44.93 45.44 -24.28
C GLU A 1079 44.43 46.89 -24.26
N ASP A 1080 44.87 47.70 -25.22
CA ASP A 1080 44.45 49.09 -25.38
C ASP A 1080 42.92 49.22 -25.50
N ILE A 1081 42.26 48.36 -26.28
CA ILE A 1081 40.79 48.37 -26.42
C ILE A 1081 40.13 48.04 -25.08
N ALA A 1082 40.60 47.01 -24.38
CA ALA A 1082 40.05 46.61 -23.09
C ALA A 1082 40.17 47.74 -22.05
N ASP A 1083 41.33 48.37 -21.96
CA ASP A 1083 41.58 49.48 -21.02
C ASP A 1083 40.75 50.72 -21.35
N SER A 1084 40.52 51.00 -22.64
CA SER A 1084 39.65 52.10 -23.09
C SER A 1084 38.20 51.89 -22.65
N LEU A 1085 37.70 50.65 -22.76
CA LEU A 1085 36.36 50.28 -22.31
C LEU A 1085 36.22 50.39 -20.79
N VAL A 1086 37.22 49.95 -20.03
CA VAL A 1086 37.25 50.12 -18.56
C VAL A 1086 37.29 51.60 -18.18
N MET A 1087 38.11 52.40 -18.84
CA MET A 1087 38.21 53.83 -18.59
C MET A 1087 36.86 54.56 -18.79
N MET A 1088 36.14 54.23 -19.87
CA MET A 1088 34.79 54.75 -20.09
C MET A 1088 33.81 54.32 -19.00
N ALA A 1089 33.94 53.10 -18.47
CA ALA A 1089 33.12 52.60 -17.37
C ALA A 1089 33.41 53.34 -16.05
N ASP A 1090 34.69 53.47 -15.67
CA ASP A 1090 35.10 54.05 -14.39
C ASP A 1090 34.70 55.53 -14.28
N VAL A 1091 34.82 56.28 -15.38
CA VAL A 1091 34.39 57.69 -15.43
C VAL A 1091 32.89 57.83 -15.18
N LEU A 1092 32.08 56.93 -15.74
CA LEU A 1092 30.64 56.91 -15.52
C LEU A 1092 30.30 56.46 -14.10
N GLU A 1093 31.06 55.54 -13.51
CA GLU A 1093 30.87 55.06 -12.14
C GLU A 1093 31.09 56.19 -11.12
N MET A 1094 32.19 56.94 -11.25
CA MET A 1094 32.44 58.12 -10.40
C MET A 1094 31.31 59.15 -10.50
N GLN A 1095 30.77 59.38 -11.71
CA GLN A 1095 29.63 60.29 -11.90
C GLN A 1095 28.34 59.76 -11.23
N ASN A 1096 28.21 58.43 -11.16
CA ASN A 1096 27.06 57.77 -10.57
C ASN A 1096 27.07 57.84 -9.05
N GLU A 1097 28.23 57.64 -8.42
CA GLU A 1097 28.41 57.79 -6.99
C GLU A 1097 28.05 59.21 -6.52
N GLU A 1098 28.50 60.24 -7.25
CA GLU A 1098 28.12 61.64 -6.97
C GLU A 1098 26.61 61.86 -7.08
N SER A 1099 25.96 61.24 -8.07
CA SER A 1099 24.52 61.35 -8.28
C SER A 1099 23.72 60.63 -7.17
N LYS A 1100 24.22 59.48 -6.69
CA LYS A 1100 23.65 58.76 -5.54
C LYS A 1100 23.79 59.55 -4.24
N PHE A 1101 24.93 60.20 -4.04
CA PHE A 1101 25.16 61.09 -2.89
C PHE A 1101 24.15 62.25 -2.89
N ALA A 1102 23.91 62.87 -4.03
CA ALA A 1102 22.91 63.93 -4.18
C ALA A 1102 21.47 63.49 -3.83
N LEU A 1103 21.09 62.24 -4.14
CA LEU A 1103 19.79 61.68 -3.74
C LEU A 1103 19.66 61.45 -2.22
N SER A 1104 20.78 61.15 -1.55
CA SER A 1104 20.79 60.81 -0.12
C SER A 1104 20.71 62.03 0.82
N GLN A 1105 21.14 63.22 0.36
CA GLN A 1105 21.20 64.45 1.17
C GLN A 1105 19.89 65.25 1.24
N GLY A 1106 18.84 64.83 0.53
CA GLY A 1106 17.58 65.58 0.39
C GLY A 1106 16.66 65.59 1.62
N GLY A 1107 17.22 65.58 2.84
CA GLY A 1107 16.48 65.35 4.08
C GLY A 1107 17.13 65.96 5.33
N SER A 1108 17.70 67.16 5.27
CA SER A 1108 17.86 68.05 6.45
C SER A 1108 18.48 69.38 6.05
N ASN A 1109 17.75 70.46 6.29
CA ASN A 1109 18.23 71.81 6.58
C ASN A 1109 19.48 72.30 5.81
N ALA A 1110 19.28 72.95 4.65
CA ALA A 1110 20.32 73.77 4.04
C ALA A 1110 19.70 75.06 3.49
N GLY A 1111 19.73 76.11 4.31
CA GLY A 1111 19.68 77.48 3.83
C GLY A 1111 20.94 77.73 3.00
N GLY A 1112 20.81 77.66 1.68
CA GLY A 1112 21.88 77.90 0.74
C GLY A 1112 21.26 78.42 -0.56
N SER A 1113 21.18 79.74 -0.67
CA SER A 1113 20.80 80.45 -1.89
C SER A 1113 21.86 80.21 -2.97
N GLY A 1114 21.71 79.11 -3.70
CA GLY A 1114 22.43 78.83 -4.93
C GLY A 1114 21.42 78.57 -6.02
N SER A 1115 21.08 79.61 -6.78
CA SER A 1115 20.28 79.50 -8.00
C SER A 1115 21.04 78.67 -9.03
N ALA A 1116 20.96 77.35 -8.93
CA ALA A 1116 21.34 76.42 -9.99
C ALA A 1116 20.10 76.19 -10.85
N GLY A 1117 19.90 77.08 -11.82
CA GLY A 1117 18.81 76.97 -12.78
C GLY A 1117 18.78 75.60 -13.45
N SER A 1118 17.66 74.89 -13.25
CA SER A 1118 16.93 74.06 -14.22
C SER A 1118 17.76 73.51 -15.39
N GLN A 1119 18.73 72.64 -15.12
CA GLN A 1119 19.21 71.71 -16.13
C GLN A 1119 18.75 70.31 -15.75
N GLN A 1120 17.87 69.76 -16.60
CA GLN A 1120 17.45 68.37 -16.50
C GLN A 1120 18.70 67.48 -16.39
N PRO A 1121 18.70 66.50 -15.47
CA PRO A 1121 19.82 65.58 -15.36
C PRO A 1121 20.02 64.86 -16.70
N LYS A 1122 21.27 64.77 -17.17
CA LYS A 1122 21.63 64.19 -18.48
C LYS A 1122 22.32 62.84 -18.31
N MET A 1123 22.16 61.95 -19.28
CA MET A 1123 22.80 60.62 -19.29
C MET A 1123 24.31 60.69 -19.09
N ILE A 1124 25.02 61.55 -19.82
CA ILE A 1124 26.44 61.83 -19.58
C ILE A 1124 26.60 63.35 -19.43
N PRO A 1125 26.94 63.84 -18.22
CA PRO A 1125 27.18 65.26 -18.03
C PRO A 1125 28.55 65.68 -18.58
N PRO A 1126 28.75 66.96 -18.94
CA PRO A 1126 30.03 67.46 -19.46
C PRO A 1126 31.24 67.17 -18.55
N VAL A 1127 31.03 67.09 -17.24
CA VAL A 1127 32.08 66.75 -16.26
C VAL A 1127 32.63 65.34 -16.48
N ALA A 1128 31.77 64.38 -16.83
CA ALA A 1128 32.21 63.03 -17.17
C ALA A 1128 33.06 63.02 -18.45
N GLU A 1129 32.70 63.81 -19.46
CA GLU A 1129 33.52 63.94 -20.68
C GLU A 1129 34.92 64.52 -20.40
N LEU A 1130 35.03 65.49 -19.48
CA LEU A 1130 36.31 66.04 -19.06
C LEU A 1130 37.16 65.03 -18.28
N ARG A 1131 36.53 64.21 -17.42
CA ARG A 1131 37.21 63.14 -16.70
C ARG A 1131 37.74 62.07 -17.65
N LEU A 1132 36.95 61.67 -18.65
CA LEU A 1132 37.39 60.74 -19.70
C LEU A 1132 38.56 61.31 -20.49
N LEU A 1133 38.48 62.57 -20.93
CA LEU A 1133 39.58 63.25 -21.62
C LEU A 1133 40.87 63.27 -20.78
N ARG A 1134 40.76 63.54 -19.48
CA ARG A 1134 41.91 63.49 -18.56
C ARG A 1134 42.46 62.07 -18.42
N ALA A 1135 41.60 61.06 -18.32
CA ALA A 1135 42.02 59.67 -18.24
C ALA A 1135 42.73 59.21 -19.52
N MET A 1136 42.26 59.63 -20.70
CA MET A 1136 42.90 59.40 -21.99
C MET A 1136 44.30 60.04 -22.06
N GLN A 1137 44.47 61.26 -21.56
CA GLN A 1137 45.78 61.92 -21.47
C GLN A 1137 46.76 61.15 -20.57
N ILE A 1138 46.28 60.64 -19.43
CA ILE A 1138 47.10 59.82 -18.52
C ILE A 1138 47.52 58.51 -19.20
N GLY A 1139 46.57 57.81 -19.83
CA GLY A 1139 46.84 56.56 -20.56
C GLY A 1139 47.86 56.75 -21.69
N LEU A 1140 47.69 57.81 -22.50
CA LEU A 1140 48.62 58.13 -23.58
C LEU A 1140 50.03 58.48 -23.09
N ASN A 1141 50.14 59.18 -21.96
CA ASN A 1141 51.43 59.47 -21.33
C ASN A 1141 52.13 58.19 -20.85
N LEU A 1142 51.38 57.26 -20.24
CA LEU A 1142 51.92 55.95 -19.83
C LEU A 1142 52.41 55.14 -21.03
N GLN A 1143 51.67 55.11 -22.14
CA GLN A 1143 52.09 54.44 -23.37
C GLN A 1143 53.36 55.07 -23.97
N THR A 1144 53.43 56.40 -23.99
CA THR A 1144 54.62 57.13 -24.45
C THR A 1144 55.85 56.81 -23.59
N LYS A 1145 55.67 56.72 -22.27
CA LYS A 1145 56.72 56.34 -21.34
C LYS A 1145 57.18 54.89 -21.55
N LYS A 1146 56.26 53.93 -21.66
CA LYS A 1146 56.56 52.52 -21.97
C LYS A 1146 57.36 52.38 -23.28
N MET A 1147 56.98 53.14 -24.32
CA MET A 1147 57.69 53.13 -25.60
C MET A 1147 59.13 53.65 -25.44
N ASN A 1148 59.31 54.76 -24.72
CA ASN A 1148 60.64 55.34 -24.45
C ASN A 1148 61.54 54.39 -23.64
N GLU A 1149 60.98 53.71 -22.62
CA GLU A 1149 61.70 52.75 -21.78
C GLU A 1149 62.10 51.47 -22.54
N SER A 1150 61.29 51.03 -23.51
CA SER A 1150 61.58 49.82 -24.30
C SER A 1150 62.70 49.99 -25.35
N ASN A 1151 63.23 51.21 -25.54
CA ASN A 1151 64.29 51.54 -26.53
C ASN A 1151 63.99 51.04 -27.97
N SER A 1152 62.71 50.83 -28.28
CA SER A 1152 62.23 50.29 -29.56
C SER A 1152 62.30 51.36 -30.65
N LYS A 1153 63.02 51.08 -31.76
CA LYS A 1153 63.07 51.94 -32.95
C LYS A 1153 61.83 51.80 -33.85
N ASN A 1154 60.65 51.61 -33.27
CA ASN A 1154 59.40 51.42 -34.02
C ASN A 1154 58.80 52.78 -34.42
N THR A 1155 59.23 53.31 -35.56
CA THR A 1155 58.81 54.64 -36.07
C THR A 1155 57.28 54.77 -36.23
N LYS A 1156 56.58 53.68 -36.59
CA LYS A 1156 55.11 53.71 -36.79
C LYS A 1156 54.34 53.83 -35.49
N GLN A 1157 54.80 53.16 -34.43
CA GLN A 1157 54.18 53.28 -33.10
C GLN A 1157 54.39 54.69 -32.53
N ALA A 1158 55.54 55.30 -32.79
CA ALA A 1158 55.82 56.70 -32.44
C ALA A 1158 54.91 57.69 -33.18
N GLU A 1159 54.70 57.48 -34.49
CA GLU A 1159 53.76 58.28 -35.31
C GLU A 1159 52.31 58.16 -34.79
N LEU A 1160 51.86 56.94 -34.45
CA LEU A 1160 50.52 56.71 -33.90
C LEU A 1160 50.32 57.44 -32.56
N LEU A 1161 51.30 57.37 -31.64
CA LEU A 1161 51.22 58.08 -30.36
C LEU A 1161 51.24 59.61 -30.57
N SER A 1162 52.04 60.11 -31.51
CA SER A 1162 52.06 61.54 -31.86
C SER A 1162 50.71 62.00 -32.44
N GLN A 1163 50.08 61.19 -33.29
CA GLN A 1163 48.75 61.48 -33.83
C GLN A 1163 47.70 61.50 -32.71
N ARG A 1164 47.72 60.50 -31.81
CA ARG A 1164 46.85 60.46 -30.62
C ARG A 1164 47.04 61.71 -29.74
N GLN A 1165 48.26 62.20 -29.55
CA GLN A 1165 48.52 63.43 -28.79
C GLN A 1165 47.91 64.67 -29.46
N SER A 1166 47.99 64.77 -30.79
CA SER A 1166 47.35 65.85 -31.55
C SER A 1166 45.83 65.79 -31.46
N ASP A 1167 45.23 64.62 -31.63
CA ASP A 1167 43.78 64.43 -31.56
C ASP A 1167 43.22 64.83 -30.19
N LEU A 1168 43.88 64.43 -29.10
CA LEU A 1168 43.49 64.83 -27.75
C LEU A 1168 43.56 66.34 -27.54
N ALA A 1169 44.56 67.01 -28.12
CA ALA A 1169 44.68 68.47 -28.05
C ALA A 1169 43.52 69.17 -28.78
N ASP A 1170 43.11 68.67 -29.94
CA ASP A 1170 42.00 69.22 -30.71
C ASP A 1170 40.64 68.94 -30.06
N LEU A 1171 40.46 67.74 -29.49
CA LEU A 1171 39.28 67.39 -28.70
C LEU A 1171 39.14 68.29 -27.46
N SER A 1172 40.27 68.61 -26.81
CA SER A 1172 40.32 69.55 -25.68
C SER A 1172 39.86 70.95 -26.08
N LYS A 1173 40.33 71.47 -27.23
CA LYS A 1173 39.88 72.77 -27.78
C LYS A 1173 38.39 72.76 -28.11
N ALA A 1174 37.88 71.68 -28.70
CA ALA A 1174 36.46 71.53 -29.03
C ALA A 1174 35.56 71.53 -27.77
N MET A 1175 35.99 70.85 -26.70
CA MET A 1175 35.30 70.86 -25.41
C MET A 1175 35.27 72.25 -24.77
N LEU A 1176 36.41 72.96 -24.77
CA LEU A 1176 36.48 74.34 -24.26
C LEU A 1176 35.51 75.27 -25.00
N LYS A 1177 35.44 75.17 -26.33
CA LYS A 1177 34.50 75.97 -27.15
C LYS A 1177 33.04 75.64 -26.84
N LYS A 1178 32.70 74.36 -26.67
CA LYS A 1178 31.34 73.88 -26.30
C LYS A 1178 30.91 74.40 -24.92
N MET A 1179 31.84 74.45 -23.96
CA MET A 1179 31.59 74.99 -22.63
C MET A 1179 31.37 76.51 -22.64
N GLN A 1180 32.16 77.26 -23.41
CA GLN A 1180 32.01 78.72 -23.57
C GLN A 1180 30.68 79.11 -24.26
N GLN A 1181 30.20 78.31 -25.21
CA GLN A 1181 28.89 78.55 -25.83
C GLN A 1181 27.72 78.30 -24.86
N ASN A 1182 27.82 77.27 -24.02
CA ASN A 1182 26.82 76.99 -22.99
C ASN A 1182 26.81 78.05 -21.86
N SER A 1183 27.93 78.73 -21.59
CA SER A 1183 27.96 79.84 -20.64
C SER A 1183 27.35 81.13 -21.20
N ASN A 1184 27.56 81.43 -22.49
CA ASN A 1184 27.01 82.64 -23.12
C ASN A 1184 25.48 82.61 -23.31
N GLN A 1185 24.88 81.43 -23.49
CA GLN A 1185 23.40 81.29 -23.51
C GLN A 1185 22.73 81.63 -22.17
N LYS A 1186 23.47 81.62 -21.04
CA LYS A 1186 22.94 82.01 -19.73
C LYS A 1186 22.82 83.53 -19.53
N MET A 1187 23.44 84.37 -20.37
CA MET A 1187 23.42 85.84 -20.21
C MET A 1187 22.31 86.55 -21.01
N THR A 1188 21.54 85.86 -21.87
CA THR A 1188 20.58 86.50 -22.79
C THR A 1188 19.10 86.21 -22.51
N ALA A 1189 18.71 85.76 -21.32
CA ALA A 1189 17.29 85.65 -20.95
C ALA A 1189 16.81 86.98 -20.32
N PRO A 1190 15.72 87.61 -20.79
CA PRO A 1190 15.25 88.89 -20.25
C PRO A 1190 14.68 88.68 -18.85
N ILE A 1191 15.15 89.45 -17.88
CA ILE A 1191 14.57 89.55 -16.55
C ILE A 1191 13.33 90.45 -16.67
N GLU A 1192 12.13 89.88 -16.80
CA GLU A 1192 10.90 90.60 -16.47
C GLU A 1192 10.78 90.68 -14.95
N GLN A 1193 11.34 91.74 -14.37
CA GLN A 1193 11.02 92.17 -13.01
C GLN A 1193 9.68 92.92 -13.04
N LYS A 1194 8.61 92.25 -12.62
CA LYS A 1194 7.36 92.91 -12.25
C LYS A 1194 7.49 93.39 -10.80
N THR A 1195 7.89 94.65 -10.63
CA THR A 1195 7.81 95.35 -9.34
C THR A 1195 6.45 96.03 -9.23
N ASP A 1196 5.62 95.59 -8.30
CA ASP A 1196 4.46 96.36 -7.84
C ASP A 1196 4.92 97.51 -6.93
N LYS A 1197 4.50 98.74 -7.25
CA LYS A 1197 4.21 99.81 -6.28
C LYS A 1197 3.16 100.77 -6.85
N PRO A 1198 2.35 101.40 -5.98
CA PRO A 1198 1.00 101.88 -6.29
C PRO A 1198 0.99 103.26 -6.95
N ASN A 1199 -0.05 103.49 -7.76
CA ASN A 1199 -0.34 104.76 -8.39
C ASN A 1199 -1.23 105.61 -7.47
N ILE A 1200 -0.74 106.77 -7.01
CA ILE A 1200 -1.57 107.89 -6.53
C ILE A 1200 -1.06 109.16 -7.23
N ASP A 1201 -1.94 109.66 -8.10
CA ASP A 1201 -2.23 111.03 -8.52
C ASP A 1201 -1.17 112.01 -9.06
N GLU A 1202 -1.52 112.44 -10.28
CA GLU A 1202 -1.58 113.81 -10.82
C GLU A 1202 -0.33 114.66 -11.12
N LYS A 1203 -0.37 115.17 -12.37
CA LYS A 1203 0.10 116.47 -12.89
C LYS A 1203 1.58 116.64 -13.24
N VAL A 1204 1.81 116.47 -14.55
CA VAL A 1204 2.34 117.48 -15.49
C VAL A 1204 3.07 118.68 -14.83
N THR A 1205 4.39 118.75 -14.98
CA THR A 1205 5.10 119.81 -15.72
C THR A 1205 6.62 119.62 -15.67
N GLY A 1206 7.27 119.83 -16.82
CA GLY A 1206 8.42 120.73 -16.92
C GLY A 1206 9.78 120.27 -16.40
N ASP A 1207 10.64 119.90 -17.35
CA ASP A 1207 11.94 120.52 -17.61
C ASP A 1207 13.06 120.59 -16.54
N ILE A 1208 14.22 120.11 -17.02
CA ILE A 1208 15.59 120.65 -16.83
C ILE A 1208 16.38 120.29 -15.56
N ARG A 1209 17.41 119.47 -15.81
CA ARG A 1209 18.78 119.41 -15.23
C ARG A 1209 18.96 119.56 -13.71
N SER A 1210 19.44 118.48 -13.10
CA SER A 1210 20.84 118.35 -12.61
C SER A 1210 21.17 116.88 -12.39
#